data_AF-A0A9W6RX07-F1
#
_entry.id   AF-A0A9W6RX07-F1
#
_cell.length_a   1.000
_cell.length_b   1.000
_cell.length_c   1.000
_cell.angle_alpha   90.00
_cell.angle_beta   90.00
_cell.angle_gamma   90.00
#
_symmetry.space_group_name_H-M   'P 1'
#
loop_
_entity.id
_entity.type
_entity.pdbx_description
1 polymer ?
#
loop_
_entity_poly.entity_id
_entity_poly.type
_entity_poly.pdbx_seq_one_letter_code
_entity_poly.pdbx_strand_id
1 'polypeptide(L)'
;MMALRGELSNPLFRNAYALMINGGLTGALGLGYWLLAARIYDPAEVGRQSAQNQAMMFLGGLTALNFILMRFIPEMGPRTRALALRTYLAGVLAAATLAVGFLLTLRWWGPSFSRLATPRHGLFFVLAVVSWSLFTAQDGLLTGLRRATWVLGKNTLFACLKVMLLVALASALPGDGITVSWVVSAVVLLLPVEALVQRRLIPRHVEETSGDRPIPSGGQIGRYLAGDYTGTLFYYALCNLVPVVVATTLSASDNAYFYMAWVLGATVDVLAVNMAMSLTVEGAFDVDGLAVATRSAMRRMALILVPITAVIFFGAGPGLSLFGPGYAEQGAPLLRLLALAALPKALIELFIGVLRVQRRARLIALLQAVRFAGVLALVLLLSDRHDVAGPGFAVLAVTVAIAVAVLPALLRAVKPIPVAPVVLHEDDEDTLARPVPLAQSGTSVSIVRDEPGEPGDLPESVEPAGRRPWGAALAWVLFLTGLGLYWVPLRHVNMLRMDGYGLVSVLPVATFVGGGLLVVAFMFTLWLRRQYRVLLFLQLVAIIVSLHGLAPALETYARPETAWQHNGFVEYIGRTGGADYALDARFSWPGFFALIAFITRVAGVHNLEPLLHWAPVASQLLYLAPMYLILRVMRANWRAQWLAVWLFAAADWVGQDYFSPQGFGYLLYLVFIGILLNWFRPQSRRSAWAAGGGRLRSFFRGPFAPGERPPAESSVGERTVLLFILVVVFAVTTASHQLTPFLILFVCGALVLVRRSTLRGLPILLGVMVAAWVSFMTTAYWAGHVGDLFSGMGALLSNLTGGVAGRVSSGSVSLATVQTGRILIAATVMIVAALGLLRRRLRRIDDRVALVLLAVPFLAAGLQSYGGEIALRVYLFVIPGACILAAYLFFPTTFTAPRRTLAVLTATACGLVIAGGFLFVRFGNENFEEVHPADVRAFNAMLRETPHNVINVVWLADPEDDAGYFPMMPWGATKMEHFDYSAVRAPADPSNLTDIVQALLDRPGGYFVTTSGNEAYNHFNYGLPLSYADRMRVALASSPQLRPVTVSEDAAVYALRQPPPGASPPPARAPHFGVRHTTWTPIGLCALPLLIVILVAREVLRIRIRPNETWRLQPLTVWSGFLVIVLAVVIVERFLVLG
;
A
#
# COMPACT_ATOMS: atom_id res chain seq x y z
N MET A 1 5.81 -14.16 -25.93
CA MET A 1 5.83 -12.68 -25.77
C MET A 1 5.53 -11.92 -27.07
N MET A 2 6.01 -12.39 -28.24
CA MET A 2 5.62 -11.86 -29.57
C MET A 2 4.14 -12.13 -29.92
N ALA A 3 3.62 -13.34 -29.64
CA ALA A 3 2.20 -13.68 -29.85
C ALA A 3 1.24 -12.72 -29.11
N LEU A 4 1.46 -12.54 -27.79
CA LEU A 4 0.68 -11.60 -26.96
C LEU A 4 0.77 -10.14 -27.44
N ARG A 5 1.89 -9.73 -28.07
CA ARG A 5 2.07 -8.39 -28.66
C ARG A 5 1.30 -8.23 -29.97
N GLY A 6 1.23 -9.29 -30.77
CA GLY A 6 0.37 -9.38 -31.96
C GLY A 6 -1.10 -9.30 -31.57
N GLU A 7 -1.52 -10.07 -30.57
CA GLU A 7 -2.88 -10.05 -30.02
C GLU A 7 -3.27 -8.65 -29.50
N LEU A 8 -2.44 -8.03 -28.65
CA LEU A 8 -2.72 -6.68 -28.10
C LEU A 8 -2.75 -5.55 -29.14
N SER A 9 -2.25 -5.78 -30.35
CA SER A 9 -2.31 -4.81 -31.46
C SER A 9 -3.68 -4.80 -32.15
N ASN A 10 -4.41 -5.90 -32.05
CA ASN A 10 -5.75 -6.04 -32.59
C ASN A 10 -6.77 -5.41 -31.59
N PRO A 11 -7.59 -4.44 -32.04
CA PRO A 11 -8.57 -3.75 -31.19
C PRO A 11 -9.52 -4.68 -30.42
N LEU A 12 -9.83 -5.86 -31.00
CA LEU A 12 -10.74 -6.83 -30.43
C LEU A 12 -10.15 -7.47 -29.16
N PHE A 13 -8.94 -8.01 -29.24
CA PHE A 13 -8.25 -8.61 -28.08
C PHE A 13 -7.91 -7.57 -27.02
N ARG A 14 -7.53 -6.34 -27.40
CA ARG A 14 -7.29 -5.25 -26.44
C ARG A 14 -8.52 -4.96 -25.58
N ASN A 15 -9.71 -4.93 -26.19
CA ASN A 15 -10.95 -4.71 -25.46
C ASN A 15 -11.30 -5.93 -24.59
N ALA A 16 -11.12 -7.15 -25.08
CA ALA A 16 -11.31 -8.37 -24.31
C ALA A 16 -10.44 -8.38 -23.04
N TYR A 17 -9.13 -8.13 -23.16
CA TYR A 17 -8.24 -8.07 -22.00
C TYR A 17 -8.57 -6.92 -21.04
N ALA A 18 -9.00 -5.76 -21.55
CA ALA A 18 -9.41 -4.66 -20.68
C ALA A 18 -10.64 -5.03 -19.83
N LEU A 19 -11.60 -5.76 -20.41
CA LEU A 19 -12.78 -6.27 -19.69
C LEU A 19 -12.42 -7.38 -18.70
N MET A 20 -11.50 -8.28 -19.04
CA MET A 20 -11.00 -9.31 -18.13
C MET A 20 -10.27 -8.71 -16.92
N ILE A 21 -9.37 -7.75 -17.15
CA ILE A 21 -8.66 -7.03 -16.08
C ILE A 21 -9.66 -6.24 -15.23
N ASN A 22 -10.65 -5.62 -15.87
CA ASN A 22 -11.72 -4.91 -15.16
C ASN A 22 -12.42 -5.85 -14.17
N GLY A 23 -12.91 -7.00 -14.62
CA GLY A 23 -13.58 -7.96 -13.74
C GLY A 23 -12.73 -8.40 -12.56
N GLY A 24 -11.46 -8.74 -12.80
CA GLY A 24 -10.53 -9.14 -11.73
C GLY A 24 -10.23 -8.03 -10.73
N LEU A 25 -9.96 -6.81 -11.21
CA LEU A 25 -9.64 -5.67 -10.37
C LEU A 25 -10.86 -5.20 -9.56
N THR A 26 -12.04 -5.15 -10.17
CA THR A 26 -13.28 -4.80 -9.46
C THR A 26 -13.66 -5.85 -8.42
N GLY A 27 -13.40 -7.13 -8.70
CA GLY A 27 -13.60 -8.22 -7.74
C GLY A 27 -12.68 -8.08 -6.52
N ALA A 28 -11.38 -7.86 -6.74
CA ALA A 28 -10.42 -7.68 -5.65
C ALA A 28 -10.71 -6.44 -4.78
N LEU A 29 -11.01 -5.29 -5.40
CA LEU A 29 -11.39 -4.07 -4.67
C LEU A 29 -12.76 -4.22 -3.98
N GLY A 30 -13.70 -4.97 -4.58
CA GLY A 30 -14.98 -5.30 -3.98
C GLY A 30 -14.84 -6.17 -2.74
N LEU A 31 -13.94 -7.16 -2.77
CA LEU A 31 -13.61 -7.98 -1.61
C LEU A 31 -13.06 -7.12 -0.46
N GLY A 32 -12.11 -6.22 -0.76
CA GLY A 32 -11.56 -5.29 0.22
C GLY A 32 -12.63 -4.35 0.81
N TYR A 33 -13.56 -3.85 -0.02
CA TYR A 33 -14.69 -3.04 0.44
C TYR A 33 -15.56 -3.79 1.45
N TRP A 34 -15.90 -5.05 1.17
CA TRP A 34 -16.80 -5.82 2.03
C TRP A 34 -16.12 -6.32 3.30
N LEU A 35 -14.82 -6.64 3.25
CA LEU A 35 -14.02 -6.90 4.44
C LEU A 35 -14.05 -5.71 5.40
N LEU A 36 -13.88 -4.51 4.84
CA LEU A 36 -13.92 -3.29 5.62
C LEU A 36 -15.32 -2.99 6.17
N ALA A 37 -16.36 -3.18 5.36
CA ALA A 37 -17.74 -3.01 5.80
C ALA A 37 -18.09 -3.94 6.97
N ALA A 38 -17.67 -5.21 6.91
CA ALA A 38 -17.90 -6.19 7.97
C ALA A 38 -17.17 -5.86 9.29
N ARG A 39 -16.07 -5.12 9.23
CA ARG A 39 -15.29 -4.70 10.42
C ARG A 39 -15.77 -3.39 11.03
N ILE A 40 -16.36 -2.51 10.21
CA ILE A 40 -16.81 -1.18 10.63
C ILE A 40 -18.27 -1.19 11.08
N TYR A 41 -19.12 -1.98 10.42
CA TYR A 41 -20.57 -1.96 10.63
C TYR A 41 -21.04 -3.25 11.30
N ASP A 42 -22.10 -3.14 12.10
CA ASP A 42 -22.77 -4.31 12.67
C ASP A 42 -23.25 -5.28 11.58
N PRO A 43 -23.17 -6.61 11.79
CA PRO A 43 -23.62 -7.60 10.81
C PRO A 43 -25.06 -7.39 10.34
N ALA A 44 -25.98 -7.04 11.25
CA ALA A 44 -27.37 -6.75 10.88
C ALA A 44 -27.50 -5.55 9.93
N GLU A 45 -26.60 -4.58 10.04
CA GLU A 45 -26.58 -3.41 9.19
C GLU A 45 -25.95 -3.71 7.83
N VAL A 46 -24.85 -4.46 7.83
CA VAL A 46 -24.22 -5.00 6.62
C VAL A 46 -25.22 -5.80 5.80
N GLY A 47 -26.01 -6.67 6.44
CA GLY A 47 -26.97 -7.52 5.74
C GLY A 47 -28.21 -6.78 5.24
N ARG A 48 -28.69 -5.74 5.94
CA ARG A 48 -29.78 -4.87 5.42
C ARG A 48 -29.31 -4.09 4.20
N GLN A 49 -28.17 -3.42 4.30
CA GLN A 49 -27.67 -2.57 3.22
C GLN A 49 -27.16 -3.39 2.03
N SER A 50 -26.62 -4.60 2.25
CA SER A 50 -26.29 -5.52 1.15
C SER A 50 -27.54 -5.99 0.40
N ALA A 51 -28.64 -6.30 1.10
CA ALA A 51 -29.91 -6.65 0.48
C ALA A 51 -30.44 -5.50 -0.40
N GLN A 52 -30.42 -4.27 0.13
CA GLN A 52 -30.81 -3.07 -0.63
C GLN A 52 -29.93 -2.86 -1.87
N ASN A 53 -28.61 -3.02 -1.74
CA ASN A 53 -27.68 -2.93 -2.86
C ASN A 53 -27.96 -4.02 -3.91
N GLN A 54 -28.25 -5.25 -3.51
CA GLN A 54 -28.60 -6.32 -4.45
C GLN A 54 -29.93 -6.03 -5.17
N ALA A 55 -30.93 -5.48 -4.48
CA ALA A 55 -32.18 -5.06 -5.11
C ALA A 55 -31.94 -3.90 -6.10
N MET A 56 -31.13 -2.92 -5.72
CA MET A 56 -30.71 -1.84 -6.62
C MET A 56 -30.02 -2.40 -7.88
N MET A 57 -29.06 -3.31 -7.70
CA MET A 57 -28.31 -3.92 -8.79
C MET A 57 -29.21 -4.75 -9.71
N PHE A 58 -30.14 -5.50 -9.15
CA PHE A 58 -31.12 -6.27 -9.91
C PHE A 58 -32.02 -5.36 -10.77
N LEU A 59 -32.72 -4.41 -10.15
CA LEU A 59 -33.68 -3.53 -10.83
C LEU A 59 -32.99 -2.60 -11.85
N GLY A 60 -31.84 -2.05 -11.48
CA GLY A 60 -31.09 -1.16 -12.36
C GLY A 60 -30.46 -1.91 -13.54
N GLY A 61 -29.94 -3.12 -13.32
CA GLY A 61 -29.35 -3.92 -14.40
C GLY A 61 -30.36 -4.47 -15.40
N LEU A 62 -31.56 -4.85 -14.92
CA LEU A 62 -32.67 -5.30 -15.79
C LEU A 62 -33.08 -4.20 -16.80
N THR A 63 -32.91 -2.94 -16.43
CA THR A 63 -33.36 -1.76 -17.19
C THR A 63 -32.24 -1.01 -17.90
N ALA A 64 -30.97 -1.38 -17.68
CA ALA A 64 -29.81 -0.67 -18.20
C ALA A 64 -29.70 -0.68 -19.75
N LEU A 65 -30.43 -1.58 -20.44
CA LEU A 65 -30.46 -1.73 -21.92
C LEU A 65 -29.07 -1.70 -22.57
N ASN A 66 -28.03 -2.02 -21.82
CA ASN A 66 -26.62 -1.85 -22.15
C ASN A 66 -26.18 -2.78 -23.30
N PHE A 67 -26.85 -3.92 -23.45
CA PHE A 67 -26.63 -4.88 -24.53
C PHE A 67 -27.07 -4.34 -25.90
N ILE A 68 -28.14 -3.54 -25.95
CA ILE A 68 -28.57 -2.84 -27.18
C ILE A 68 -27.46 -1.89 -27.62
N LEU A 69 -26.90 -1.14 -26.66
CA LEU A 69 -25.78 -0.23 -26.91
C LEU A 69 -24.53 -0.99 -27.38
N MET A 70 -24.19 -2.09 -26.71
CA MET A 70 -23.00 -2.88 -27.07
C MET A 70 -23.09 -3.45 -28.50
N ARG A 71 -24.27 -3.89 -28.93
CA ARG A 71 -24.49 -4.54 -30.23
C ARG A 71 -24.59 -3.54 -31.38
N PHE A 72 -25.40 -2.49 -31.23
CA PHE A 72 -25.80 -1.64 -32.36
C PHE A 72 -24.94 -0.38 -32.51
N ILE A 73 -24.32 0.14 -31.45
CA ILE A 73 -23.46 1.35 -31.53
C ILE A 73 -22.34 1.24 -32.60
N PRO A 74 -21.66 0.08 -32.78
CA PRO A 74 -20.66 -0.07 -33.84
C PRO A 74 -21.17 0.23 -35.26
N GLU A 75 -22.48 0.16 -35.50
CA GLU A 75 -23.11 0.29 -36.83
C GLU A 75 -23.85 1.63 -37.03
N MET A 76 -23.97 2.47 -36.00
CA MET A 76 -24.90 3.61 -35.99
C MET A 76 -24.32 4.96 -36.46
N GLY A 77 -22.99 5.09 -36.58
CA GLY A 77 -22.33 6.30 -37.08
C GLY A 77 -22.89 7.60 -36.46
N PRO A 78 -23.37 8.60 -37.24
CA PRO A 78 -23.96 9.85 -36.74
C PRO A 78 -25.13 9.69 -35.76
N ARG A 79 -25.89 8.59 -35.85
CA ARG A 79 -27.08 8.33 -35.02
C ARG A 79 -26.75 7.79 -33.62
N THR A 80 -25.46 7.54 -33.33
CA THR A 80 -24.96 7.03 -32.05
C THR A 80 -25.45 7.85 -30.85
N ARG A 81 -25.42 9.19 -30.95
CA ARG A 81 -25.86 10.09 -29.87
C ARG A 81 -27.35 9.94 -29.57
N ALA A 82 -28.18 9.88 -30.62
CA ALA A 82 -29.62 9.76 -30.49
C ALA A 82 -30.01 8.40 -29.89
N LEU A 83 -29.36 7.32 -30.32
CA LEU A 83 -29.59 5.99 -29.72
C LEU A 83 -29.21 5.96 -28.24
N ALA A 84 -28.03 6.48 -27.87
CA ALA A 84 -27.58 6.53 -26.48
C ALA A 84 -28.58 7.28 -25.58
N LEU A 85 -29.03 8.47 -25.99
CA LEU A 85 -29.98 9.27 -25.21
C LEU A 85 -31.36 8.61 -25.10
N ARG A 86 -31.87 8.00 -26.18
CA ARG A 86 -33.15 7.27 -26.14
C ARG A 86 -33.07 6.05 -25.22
N THR A 87 -31.96 5.33 -25.26
CA THR A 87 -31.73 4.18 -24.38
C THR A 87 -31.58 4.61 -22.92
N TYR A 88 -30.92 5.74 -22.64
CA TYR A 88 -30.88 6.30 -21.28
C TYR A 88 -32.25 6.74 -20.79
N LEU A 89 -33.04 7.42 -21.61
CA LEU A 89 -34.39 7.84 -21.22
C LEU A 89 -35.29 6.62 -20.95
N ALA A 90 -35.28 5.63 -21.84
CA ALA A 90 -36.03 4.38 -21.66
C ALA A 90 -35.58 3.62 -20.40
N GLY A 91 -34.27 3.55 -20.17
CA GLY A 91 -33.70 2.91 -18.98
C GLY A 91 -34.08 3.63 -17.69
N VAL A 92 -34.02 4.97 -17.66
CA VAL A 92 -34.44 5.79 -16.50
C VAL A 92 -35.91 5.59 -16.18
N LEU A 93 -36.79 5.67 -17.18
CA LEU A 93 -38.23 5.47 -16.99
C LEU A 93 -38.53 4.06 -16.48
N ALA A 94 -37.96 3.03 -17.11
CA ALA A 94 -38.14 1.65 -16.69
C ALA A 94 -37.58 1.40 -15.28
N ALA A 95 -36.39 1.91 -14.98
CA ALA A 95 -35.74 1.82 -13.68
C ALA A 95 -36.59 2.45 -12.57
N ALA A 96 -37.10 3.67 -12.83
CA ALA A 96 -37.97 4.37 -11.89
C ALA A 96 -39.30 3.62 -11.69
N THR A 97 -39.95 3.16 -12.76
CA THR A 97 -41.20 2.38 -12.66
C THR A 97 -41.01 1.10 -11.88
N LEU A 98 -39.95 0.33 -12.15
CA LEU A 98 -39.67 -0.90 -11.41
C LEU A 98 -39.29 -0.63 -9.95
N ALA A 99 -38.53 0.43 -9.66
CA ALA A 99 -38.22 0.83 -8.30
C ALA A 99 -39.48 1.21 -7.53
N VAL A 100 -40.38 2.00 -8.13
CA VAL A 100 -41.67 2.35 -7.52
C VAL A 100 -42.53 1.10 -7.30
N GLY A 101 -42.60 0.19 -8.28
CA GLY A 101 -43.29 -1.10 -8.13
C GLY A 101 -42.73 -1.96 -6.99
N PHE A 102 -41.41 -1.98 -6.82
CA PHE A 102 -40.74 -2.64 -5.70
C PHE A 102 -41.11 -1.98 -4.36
N LEU A 103 -41.12 -0.65 -4.29
CA LEU A 103 -41.52 0.10 -3.10
C LEU A 103 -43.00 -0.14 -2.72
N LEU A 104 -43.90 -0.22 -3.69
CA LEU A 104 -45.32 -0.52 -3.48
C LEU A 104 -45.56 -1.97 -3.00
N THR A 105 -44.61 -2.87 -3.27
CA THR A 105 -44.69 -4.28 -2.87
C THR A 105 -43.84 -4.62 -1.65
N LEU A 106 -43.24 -3.64 -0.94
CA LEU A 106 -42.33 -3.86 0.20
C LEU A 106 -42.84 -4.83 1.27
N ARG A 107 -44.16 -4.84 1.53
CA ARG A 107 -44.80 -5.76 2.49
C ARG A 107 -44.55 -7.26 2.18
N TRP A 108 -44.17 -7.60 0.95
CA TRP A 108 -43.90 -8.97 0.49
C TRP A 108 -42.40 -9.32 0.51
N TRP A 109 -41.51 -8.35 0.68
CA TRP A 109 -40.05 -8.55 0.55
C TRP A 109 -39.32 -8.74 1.88
N GLY A 110 -40.04 -8.82 3.01
CA GLY A 110 -39.46 -9.12 4.31
C GLY A 110 -38.77 -7.93 5.01
N PRO A 111 -38.30 -8.13 6.26
CA PRO A 111 -37.88 -7.05 7.15
C PRO A 111 -36.60 -6.32 6.70
N SER A 112 -35.74 -6.96 5.90
CA SER A 112 -34.50 -6.39 5.38
C SER A 112 -34.71 -5.12 4.54
N PHE A 113 -35.91 -4.94 3.96
CA PHE A 113 -36.27 -3.78 3.14
C PHE A 113 -37.18 -2.77 3.84
N SER A 114 -37.58 -3.01 5.10
CA SER A 114 -38.55 -2.20 5.84
C SER A 114 -38.20 -0.69 5.89
N ARG A 115 -36.92 -0.34 5.98
CA ARG A 115 -36.47 1.07 6.00
C ARG A 115 -36.83 1.86 4.73
N LEU A 116 -36.95 1.18 3.60
CA LEU A 116 -37.31 1.79 2.32
C LEU A 116 -38.75 2.31 2.31
N ALA A 117 -39.59 1.93 3.29
CA ALA A 117 -40.97 2.40 3.40
C ALA A 117 -41.07 3.89 3.73
N THR A 118 -40.01 4.48 4.31
CA THR A 118 -40.01 5.93 4.59
C THR A 118 -39.82 6.74 3.31
N PRO A 119 -40.50 7.89 3.13
CA PRO A 119 -40.43 8.67 1.89
C PRO A 119 -39.00 9.07 1.48
N ARG A 120 -38.15 9.41 2.46
CA ARG A 120 -36.74 9.77 2.24
C ARG A 120 -35.93 8.61 1.68
N HIS A 121 -35.99 7.43 2.30
CA HIS A 121 -35.23 6.27 1.85
C HIS A 121 -35.81 5.66 0.57
N GLY A 122 -37.14 5.72 0.38
CA GLY A 122 -37.79 5.33 -0.86
C GLY A 122 -37.35 6.19 -2.05
N LEU A 123 -37.35 7.52 -1.90
CA LEU A 123 -36.85 8.42 -2.96
C LEU A 123 -35.36 8.19 -3.25
N PHE A 124 -34.56 8.01 -2.19
CA PHE A 124 -33.15 7.69 -2.34
C PHE A 124 -32.93 6.36 -3.07
N PHE A 125 -33.75 5.35 -2.80
CA PHE A 125 -33.69 4.06 -3.49
C PHE A 125 -34.06 4.16 -4.97
N VAL A 126 -35.07 4.96 -5.32
CA VAL A 126 -35.39 5.25 -6.75
C VAL A 126 -34.19 5.90 -7.44
N LEU A 127 -33.57 6.90 -6.81
CA LEU A 127 -32.36 7.54 -7.33
C LEU A 127 -31.21 6.53 -7.47
N ALA A 128 -31.05 5.63 -6.51
CA ALA A 128 -30.03 4.58 -6.53
C ALA A 128 -30.22 3.64 -7.73
N VAL A 129 -31.44 3.14 -7.94
CA VAL A 129 -31.80 2.24 -9.05
C VAL A 129 -31.59 2.93 -10.40
N VAL A 130 -32.03 4.18 -10.54
CA VAL A 130 -31.85 4.99 -11.75
C VAL A 130 -30.35 5.23 -12.04
N SER A 131 -29.59 5.60 -11.00
CA SER A 131 -28.16 5.86 -11.12
C SER A 131 -27.41 4.58 -11.54
N TRP A 132 -27.76 3.43 -10.96
CA TRP A 132 -27.16 2.14 -11.31
C TRP A 132 -27.49 1.72 -12.75
N SER A 133 -28.75 1.94 -13.19
CA SER A 133 -29.19 1.70 -14.55
C SER A 133 -28.36 2.51 -15.56
N LEU A 134 -28.21 3.82 -15.34
CA LEU A 134 -27.36 4.69 -16.16
C LEU A 134 -25.89 4.29 -16.12
N PHE A 135 -25.38 3.93 -14.94
CA PHE A 135 -23.99 3.53 -14.76
C PHE A 135 -23.67 2.28 -15.57
N THR A 136 -24.57 1.30 -15.57
CA THR A 136 -24.42 0.06 -16.36
C THR A 136 -24.65 0.30 -17.86
N ALA A 137 -25.58 1.19 -18.23
CA ALA A 137 -25.83 1.60 -19.61
C ALA A 137 -24.60 2.26 -20.26
N GLN A 138 -23.89 3.11 -19.51
CA GLN A 138 -22.62 3.70 -19.93
C GLN A 138 -21.53 2.66 -20.22
N ASP A 139 -21.46 1.56 -19.47
CA ASP A 139 -20.48 0.50 -19.72
C ASP A 139 -20.79 -0.22 -21.04
N GLY A 140 -22.07 -0.43 -21.35
CA GLY A 140 -22.53 -0.91 -22.65
C GLY A 140 -22.15 0.04 -23.79
N LEU A 141 -22.37 1.35 -23.60
CA LEU A 141 -22.01 2.37 -24.58
C LEU A 141 -20.50 2.41 -24.85
N LEU A 142 -19.67 2.49 -23.80
CA LEU A 142 -18.21 2.51 -23.93
C LEU A 142 -17.67 1.24 -24.58
N THR A 143 -18.29 0.09 -24.31
CA THR A 143 -17.96 -1.18 -24.95
C THR A 143 -18.36 -1.18 -26.43
N GLY A 144 -19.57 -0.71 -26.75
CA GLY A 144 -20.05 -0.54 -28.13
C GLY A 144 -19.20 0.44 -28.96
N LEU A 145 -18.69 1.51 -28.35
CA LEU A 145 -17.72 2.43 -28.96
C LEU A 145 -16.32 1.82 -29.13
N ARG A 146 -16.12 0.54 -28.75
CA ARG A 146 -14.81 -0.16 -28.74
C ARG A 146 -13.77 0.52 -27.86
N ARG A 147 -14.20 1.16 -26.77
CA ARG A 147 -13.38 1.91 -25.81
C ARG A 147 -13.37 1.28 -24.42
N ALA A 148 -13.38 -0.06 -24.33
CA ALA A 148 -13.49 -0.82 -23.07
C ALA A 148 -12.41 -0.50 -22.00
N THR A 149 -11.26 0.04 -22.39
CA THR A 149 -10.26 0.58 -21.43
C THR A 149 -10.79 1.70 -20.53
N TRP A 150 -11.81 2.45 -20.97
CA TRP A 150 -12.46 3.47 -20.15
C TRP A 150 -13.43 2.85 -19.14
N VAL A 151 -14.02 1.69 -19.45
CA VAL A 151 -14.83 0.91 -18.49
C VAL A 151 -13.95 0.47 -17.33
N LEU A 152 -12.75 -0.07 -17.61
CA LEU A 152 -11.74 -0.38 -16.60
C LEU A 152 -11.41 0.83 -15.72
N GLY A 153 -11.11 1.99 -16.32
CA GLY A 153 -10.78 3.20 -15.58
C GLY A 153 -11.93 3.71 -14.70
N LYS A 154 -13.14 3.76 -15.25
CA LYS A 154 -14.37 4.18 -14.55
C LYS A 154 -14.66 3.27 -13.36
N ASN A 155 -14.66 1.96 -13.56
CA ASN A 155 -15.04 1.00 -12.52
C ASN A 155 -13.96 0.87 -11.43
N THR A 156 -12.68 1.04 -11.80
CA THR A 156 -11.60 1.16 -10.81
C THR A 156 -11.78 2.40 -9.94
N LEU A 157 -12.04 3.56 -10.56
CA LEU A 157 -12.25 4.81 -9.83
C LEU A 157 -13.50 4.73 -8.94
N PHE A 158 -14.59 4.13 -9.43
CA PHE A 158 -15.79 3.84 -8.65
C PHE A 158 -15.48 2.99 -7.42
N ALA A 159 -14.72 1.91 -7.60
CA ALA A 159 -14.34 1.03 -6.52
C ALA A 159 -13.46 1.74 -5.47
N CYS A 160 -12.53 2.59 -5.89
CA CYS A 160 -11.72 3.39 -4.96
C CYS A 160 -12.56 4.43 -4.21
N LEU A 161 -13.43 5.18 -4.92
CA LEU A 161 -14.28 6.21 -4.31
C LEU A 161 -15.21 5.62 -3.25
N LYS A 162 -15.85 4.48 -3.54
CA LYS A 162 -16.77 3.88 -2.56
C LYS A 162 -16.05 3.36 -1.32
N VAL A 163 -14.82 2.84 -1.45
CA VAL A 163 -14.01 2.45 -0.29
C VAL A 163 -13.67 3.69 0.54
N MET A 164 -13.22 4.77 -0.09
CA MET A 164 -12.93 6.03 0.63
C MET A 164 -14.16 6.59 1.34
N LEU A 165 -15.33 6.58 0.68
CA LEU A 165 -16.59 7.06 1.24
C LEU A 165 -17.12 6.16 2.35
N LEU A 166 -17.03 4.83 2.22
CA LEU A 166 -17.43 3.89 3.27
C LEU A 166 -16.73 4.22 4.59
N VAL A 167 -15.44 4.54 4.52
CA VAL A 167 -14.61 4.91 5.67
C VAL A 167 -15.00 6.27 6.21
N ALA A 168 -15.13 7.27 5.34
CA ALA A 168 -15.47 8.63 5.75
C ALA A 168 -16.87 8.70 6.38
N LEU A 169 -17.78 7.83 5.96
CA LEU A 169 -19.17 7.78 6.43
C LEU A 169 -19.39 6.79 7.59
N ALA A 170 -18.35 6.05 7.99
CA ALA A 170 -18.41 5.03 9.04
C ALA A 170 -19.05 5.55 10.34
N SER A 171 -18.57 6.69 10.84
CA SER A 171 -19.06 7.32 12.07
C SER A 171 -20.27 8.23 11.85
N ALA A 172 -20.37 8.86 10.68
CA ALA A 172 -21.41 9.86 10.40
C ALA A 172 -22.76 9.24 9.98
N LEU A 173 -22.75 8.08 9.32
CA LEU A 173 -23.94 7.39 8.80
C LEU A 173 -23.86 5.88 9.10
N PRO A 174 -23.91 5.46 10.38
CA PRO A 174 -23.85 4.05 10.75
C PRO A 174 -24.98 3.22 10.13
N GLY A 175 -26.14 3.80 9.88
CA GLY A 175 -27.31 3.10 9.31
C GLY A 175 -27.44 3.11 7.78
N ASP A 176 -26.63 3.89 7.05
CA ASP A 176 -26.81 4.08 5.59
C ASP A 176 -25.48 4.16 4.81
N GLY A 177 -24.33 4.15 5.49
CA GLY A 177 -23.04 4.44 4.86
C GLY A 177 -22.61 3.48 3.75
N ILE A 178 -23.03 2.20 3.79
CA ILE A 178 -22.76 1.23 2.72
C ILE A 178 -23.55 1.60 1.47
N THR A 179 -24.88 1.78 1.58
CA THR A 179 -25.72 2.15 0.43
C THR A 179 -25.35 3.52 -0.12
N VAL A 180 -25.11 4.51 0.74
CA VAL A 180 -24.73 5.88 0.35
C VAL A 180 -23.39 5.91 -0.38
N SER A 181 -22.38 5.19 0.11
CA SER A 181 -21.06 5.18 -0.54
C SER A 181 -21.13 4.63 -1.97
N TRP A 182 -21.99 3.64 -2.23
CA TRP A 182 -22.22 3.11 -3.58
C TRP A 182 -22.91 4.14 -4.49
N VAL A 183 -24.01 4.72 -4.03
CA VAL A 183 -24.82 5.65 -4.85
C VAL A 183 -24.05 6.93 -5.15
N VAL A 184 -23.43 7.55 -4.14
CA VAL A 184 -22.67 8.80 -4.33
C VAL A 184 -21.49 8.57 -5.27
N SER A 185 -20.76 7.45 -5.13
CA SER A 185 -19.66 7.12 -6.05
C SER A 185 -20.12 6.96 -7.49
N ALA A 186 -21.29 6.35 -7.70
CA ALA A 186 -21.86 6.20 -9.04
C ALA A 186 -22.23 7.57 -9.63
N VAL A 187 -22.99 8.38 -8.89
CA VAL A 187 -23.46 9.71 -9.33
C VAL A 187 -22.31 10.65 -9.66
N VAL A 188 -21.29 10.71 -8.79
CA VAL A 188 -20.10 11.56 -9.00
C VAL A 188 -19.36 11.20 -10.30
N LEU A 189 -19.38 9.93 -10.70
CA LEU A 189 -18.71 9.45 -11.90
C LEU A 189 -19.57 9.52 -13.16
N LEU A 190 -20.89 9.44 -13.05
CA LEU A 190 -21.82 9.53 -14.18
C LEU A 190 -21.58 10.82 -14.98
N LEU A 191 -21.48 11.97 -14.30
CA LEU A 191 -21.36 13.30 -14.92
C LEU A 191 -20.06 13.50 -15.74
N PRO A 192 -18.84 13.30 -15.18
CA PRO A 192 -17.61 13.51 -15.93
C PRO A 192 -17.41 12.47 -17.04
N VAL A 193 -17.86 11.22 -16.83
CA VAL A 193 -17.81 10.18 -17.88
C VAL A 193 -18.77 10.53 -19.01
N GLU A 194 -19.98 10.99 -18.71
CA GLU A 194 -20.94 11.39 -19.73
C GLU A 194 -20.42 12.59 -20.54
N ALA A 195 -19.84 13.59 -19.87
CA ALA A 195 -19.21 14.73 -20.54
C ALA A 195 -18.09 14.30 -21.48
N LEU A 196 -17.26 13.32 -21.08
CA LEU A 196 -16.23 12.74 -21.92
C LEU A 196 -16.82 11.99 -23.14
N VAL A 197 -17.85 11.18 -22.90
CA VAL A 197 -18.53 10.40 -23.94
C VAL A 197 -19.12 11.33 -24.99
N GLN A 198 -19.93 12.31 -24.57
CA GLN A 198 -20.65 13.22 -25.45
C GLN A 198 -19.71 14.19 -26.19
N ARG A 199 -18.69 14.74 -25.51
CA ARG A 199 -17.82 15.77 -26.10
C ARG A 199 -16.65 15.23 -26.90
N ARG A 200 -16.25 13.96 -26.70
CA ARG A 200 -15.03 13.41 -27.33
C ARG A 200 -15.19 12.03 -27.94
N LEU A 201 -15.85 11.09 -27.27
CA LEU A 201 -15.87 9.70 -27.74
C LEU A 201 -16.89 9.47 -28.84
N ILE A 202 -18.10 10.03 -28.73
CA ILE A 202 -19.11 9.96 -29.77
C ILE A 202 -18.67 10.69 -31.04
N PRO A 203 -18.21 11.96 -31.00
CA PRO A 203 -17.75 12.66 -32.22
C PRO A 203 -16.68 11.89 -33.00
N ARG A 204 -15.69 11.32 -32.29
CA ARG A 204 -14.64 10.49 -32.92
C ARG A 204 -15.18 9.21 -33.53
N HIS A 205 -16.15 8.57 -32.89
CA HIS A 205 -16.79 7.38 -33.46
C HIS A 205 -17.55 7.71 -34.75
N VAL A 206 -18.18 8.89 -34.82
CA VAL A 206 -18.83 9.38 -36.05
C VAL A 206 -17.79 9.62 -37.15
N GLU A 207 -16.66 10.25 -36.83
CA GLU A 207 -15.54 10.42 -37.78
C GLU A 207 -14.98 9.07 -38.28
N GLU A 208 -14.85 8.08 -37.39
CA GLU A 208 -14.32 6.75 -37.70
C GLU A 208 -15.32 5.86 -38.49
N THR A 209 -16.61 6.24 -38.57
CA THR A 209 -17.69 5.40 -39.11
C THR A 209 -18.56 6.18 -40.10
N SER A 210 -18.03 6.46 -41.30
CA SER A 210 -18.64 7.35 -42.30
C SER A 210 -19.53 6.66 -43.37
N GLY A 211 -19.97 5.41 -43.15
CA GLY A 211 -20.81 4.68 -44.11
C GLY A 211 -22.29 4.70 -43.73
N ASP A 212 -23.17 5.02 -44.69
CA ASP A 212 -24.62 4.96 -44.52
C ASP A 212 -25.09 3.49 -44.53
N ARG A 213 -25.11 2.86 -43.36
CA ARG A 213 -25.62 1.49 -43.19
C ARG A 213 -27.12 1.53 -42.80
N PRO A 214 -27.94 0.62 -43.36
CA PRO A 214 -29.37 0.59 -43.07
C PRO A 214 -29.64 0.32 -41.59
N ILE A 215 -30.68 0.98 -41.06
CA ILE A 215 -31.09 0.89 -39.65
C ILE A 215 -31.56 -0.55 -39.38
N PRO A 216 -31.12 -1.17 -38.27
CA PRO A 216 -31.68 -2.46 -37.86
C PRO A 216 -33.18 -2.32 -37.63
N SER A 217 -34.01 -3.12 -38.30
CA SER A 217 -35.46 -3.04 -38.13
C SER A 217 -35.86 -3.44 -36.69
N GLY A 218 -36.98 -2.91 -36.18
CA GLY A 218 -37.48 -3.29 -34.85
C GLY A 218 -37.63 -4.81 -34.67
N GLY A 219 -37.94 -5.53 -35.75
CA GLY A 219 -37.97 -6.99 -35.80
C GLY A 219 -36.58 -7.66 -35.66
N GLN A 220 -35.50 -7.03 -36.15
CA GLN A 220 -34.13 -7.51 -35.95
C GLN A 220 -33.65 -7.28 -34.51
N ILE A 221 -34.01 -6.14 -33.91
CA ILE A 221 -33.74 -5.84 -32.50
C ILE A 221 -34.49 -6.85 -31.60
N GLY A 222 -35.78 -7.09 -31.89
CA GLY A 222 -36.60 -8.08 -31.17
C GLY A 222 -36.09 -9.52 -31.30
N ARG A 223 -35.65 -9.93 -32.50
CA ARG A 223 -35.11 -11.28 -32.73
C ARG A 223 -33.77 -11.51 -32.04
N TYR A 224 -32.93 -10.46 -31.93
CA TYR A 224 -31.69 -10.49 -31.14
C TYR A 224 -31.98 -10.59 -29.64
N LEU A 225 -32.96 -9.82 -29.15
CA LEU A 225 -33.42 -9.86 -27.75
C LEU A 225 -34.03 -11.22 -27.38
N ALA A 226 -34.69 -11.93 -28.31
CA ALA A 226 -35.39 -13.18 -28.01
C ALA A 226 -34.48 -14.41 -27.76
N GLY A 227 -33.20 -14.38 -28.15
CA GLY A 227 -32.29 -15.53 -28.09
C GLY A 227 -31.21 -15.44 -27.00
N ASP A 228 -30.03 -14.96 -27.38
CA ASP A 228 -28.82 -14.91 -26.51
C ASP A 228 -28.98 -13.94 -25.33
N TYR A 229 -29.76 -12.88 -25.52
CA TYR A 229 -30.09 -11.91 -24.48
C TYR A 229 -30.99 -12.52 -23.39
N THR A 230 -32.01 -13.30 -23.76
CA THR A 230 -32.87 -14.01 -22.81
C THR A 230 -32.06 -14.91 -21.86
N GLY A 231 -31.09 -15.67 -22.38
CA GLY A 231 -30.20 -16.49 -21.54
C GLY A 231 -29.33 -15.65 -20.60
N THR A 232 -28.83 -14.51 -21.07
CA THR A 232 -28.04 -13.58 -20.24
C THR A 232 -28.89 -12.94 -19.13
N LEU A 233 -30.16 -12.62 -19.40
CA LEU A 233 -31.10 -12.11 -18.41
C LEU A 233 -31.41 -13.14 -17.32
N PHE A 234 -31.63 -14.41 -17.67
CA PHE A 234 -31.83 -15.47 -16.67
C PHE A 234 -30.59 -15.66 -15.78
N TYR A 235 -29.39 -15.62 -16.37
CA TYR A 235 -28.16 -15.65 -15.58
C TYR A 235 -28.01 -14.39 -14.70
N TYR A 236 -28.35 -13.21 -15.21
CA TYR A 236 -28.33 -11.97 -14.44
C TYR A 236 -29.30 -12.03 -13.25
N ALA A 237 -30.51 -12.56 -13.47
CA ALA A 237 -31.48 -12.81 -12.43
C ALA A 237 -30.96 -13.84 -11.41
N LEU A 238 -30.31 -14.92 -11.85
CA LEU A 238 -29.66 -15.87 -10.94
C LEU A 238 -28.63 -15.18 -10.03
N CYS A 239 -27.81 -14.29 -10.58
CA CYS A 239 -26.76 -13.61 -9.81
C CYS A 239 -27.29 -12.53 -8.84
N ASN A 240 -28.38 -11.83 -9.20
CA ASN A 240 -28.83 -10.65 -8.46
C ASN A 240 -30.18 -10.82 -7.77
N LEU A 241 -31.12 -11.59 -8.34
CA LEU A 241 -32.44 -11.84 -7.71
C LEU A 241 -32.36 -12.90 -6.62
N VAL A 242 -31.57 -13.97 -6.79
CA VAL A 242 -31.46 -15.02 -5.76
C VAL A 242 -31.01 -14.43 -4.41
N PRO A 243 -29.98 -13.57 -4.33
CA PRO A 243 -29.64 -12.90 -3.07
C PRO A 243 -30.74 -12.01 -2.51
N VAL A 244 -31.54 -11.35 -3.36
CA VAL A 244 -32.68 -10.54 -2.93
C VAL A 244 -33.76 -11.43 -2.30
N VAL A 245 -34.04 -12.59 -2.89
CA VAL A 245 -35.00 -13.58 -2.36
C VAL A 245 -34.50 -14.21 -1.06
N VAL A 246 -33.22 -14.58 -0.98
CA VAL A 246 -32.63 -15.10 0.27
C VAL A 246 -32.69 -14.06 1.39
N ALA A 247 -32.51 -12.77 1.08
CA ALA A 247 -32.65 -11.70 2.06
C ALA A 247 -34.07 -11.53 2.61
N THR A 248 -35.09 -12.13 1.97
CA THR A 248 -36.47 -12.16 2.49
C THR A 248 -36.71 -13.29 3.47
N THR A 249 -35.89 -14.36 3.41
CA THR A 249 -36.03 -15.55 4.26
C THR A 249 -35.12 -15.51 5.49
N LEU A 250 -33.92 -14.94 5.37
CA LEU A 250 -32.96 -14.85 6.45
C LEU A 250 -33.15 -13.62 7.34
N SER A 251 -32.63 -13.70 8.57
CA SER A 251 -32.45 -12.51 9.41
C SER A 251 -31.44 -11.55 8.79
N ALA A 252 -31.42 -10.28 9.24
CA ALA A 252 -30.48 -9.30 8.71
C ALA A 252 -29.01 -9.69 8.96
N SER A 253 -28.67 -10.24 10.12
CA SER A 253 -27.32 -10.72 10.42
C SER A 253 -26.94 -11.94 9.58
N ASP A 254 -27.86 -12.89 9.43
CA ASP A 254 -27.60 -14.11 8.65
C ASP A 254 -27.48 -13.81 7.16
N ASN A 255 -28.23 -12.82 6.67
CA ASN A 255 -28.07 -12.31 5.31
C ASN A 255 -26.68 -11.68 5.09
N ALA A 256 -26.05 -11.09 6.11
CA ALA A 256 -24.67 -10.62 5.99
C ALA A 256 -23.70 -11.77 5.79
N TYR A 257 -23.84 -12.84 6.59
CA TYR A 257 -23.03 -14.05 6.48
C TYR A 257 -23.22 -14.73 5.12
N PHE A 258 -24.48 -14.89 4.69
CA PHE A 258 -24.85 -15.38 3.36
C PHE A 258 -24.17 -14.55 2.27
N TYR A 259 -24.35 -13.23 2.31
CA TYR A 259 -23.92 -12.34 1.25
C TYR A 259 -22.40 -12.31 1.10
N MET A 260 -21.65 -12.33 2.21
CA MET A 260 -20.18 -12.40 2.16
C MET A 260 -19.70 -13.67 1.47
N ALA A 261 -20.21 -14.83 1.88
CA ALA A 261 -19.88 -16.11 1.26
C ALA A 261 -20.32 -16.17 -0.21
N TRP A 262 -21.49 -15.60 -0.53
CA TRP A 262 -22.02 -15.52 -1.90
C TRP A 262 -21.11 -14.70 -2.83
N VAL A 263 -20.67 -13.52 -2.40
CA VAL A 263 -19.77 -12.65 -3.19
C VAL A 263 -18.41 -13.30 -3.39
N LEU A 264 -17.87 -13.95 -2.35
CA LEU A 264 -16.62 -14.71 -2.43
C LEU A 264 -16.74 -15.86 -3.44
N GLY A 265 -17.79 -16.65 -3.36
CA GLY A 265 -18.06 -17.74 -4.33
C GLY A 265 -18.25 -17.22 -5.75
N ALA A 266 -19.01 -16.14 -5.94
CA ALA A 266 -19.23 -15.52 -7.24
C ALA A 266 -17.93 -15.00 -7.88
N THR A 267 -16.94 -14.57 -7.08
CA THR A 267 -15.64 -14.13 -7.60
C THR A 267 -14.88 -15.27 -8.28
N VAL A 268 -15.02 -16.50 -7.78
CA VAL A 268 -14.46 -17.70 -8.42
C VAL A 268 -15.17 -18.00 -9.73
N ASP A 269 -16.50 -17.86 -9.76
CA ASP A 269 -17.31 -18.11 -10.96
C ASP A 269 -16.90 -17.21 -12.14
N VAL A 270 -16.49 -15.95 -11.88
CA VAL A 270 -16.02 -15.02 -12.92
C VAL A 270 -14.82 -15.59 -13.69
N LEU A 271 -13.94 -16.36 -13.03
CA LEU A 271 -12.81 -17.00 -13.69
C LEU A 271 -13.26 -18.03 -14.72
N ALA A 272 -14.28 -18.82 -14.39
CA ALA A 272 -14.86 -19.82 -15.28
C ALA A 272 -15.51 -19.17 -16.50
N VAL A 273 -16.31 -18.13 -16.28
CA VAL A 273 -16.98 -17.37 -17.35
C VAL A 273 -15.96 -16.71 -18.29
N ASN A 274 -14.88 -16.13 -17.75
CA ASN A 274 -13.82 -15.50 -18.55
C ASN A 274 -13.08 -16.52 -19.44
N MET A 275 -12.83 -17.73 -18.94
CA MET A 275 -12.20 -18.79 -19.72
C MET A 275 -13.11 -19.27 -20.86
N ALA A 276 -14.41 -19.42 -20.58
CA ALA A 276 -15.41 -19.78 -21.59
C ALA A 276 -15.54 -18.70 -22.68
N MET A 277 -15.46 -17.41 -22.31
CA MET A 277 -15.41 -16.32 -23.28
C MET A 277 -14.17 -16.39 -24.19
N SER A 278 -13.01 -16.78 -23.66
CA SER A 278 -11.79 -16.99 -24.48
C SER A 278 -12.01 -18.07 -25.52
N LEU A 279 -12.66 -19.19 -25.15
CA LEU A 279 -13.02 -20.25 -26.09
C LEU A 279 -13.95 -19.74 -27.20
N THR A 280 -14.94 -18.91 -26.86
CA THR A 280 -15.86 -18.32 -27.87
C THR A 280 -15.12 -17.40 -28.85
N VAL A 281 -14.13 -16.64 -28.37
CA VAL A 281 -13.34 -15.74 -29.23
C VAL A 281 -12.39 -16.52 -30.12
N GLU A 282 -11.66 -17.50 -29.58
CA GLU A 282 -10.67 -18.29 -30.32
C GLU A 282 -11.35 -19.28 -31.30
N GLY A 283 -12.42 -19.95 -30.89
CA GLY A 283 -13.17 -20.90 -31.72
C GLY A 283 -14.02 -20.27 -32.83
N ALA A 284 -14.17 -18.95 -32.85
CA ALA A 284 -14.87 -18.24 -33.93
C ALA A 284 -14.01 -18.09 -35.21
N PHE A 285 -12.69 -18.26 -35.12
CA PHE A 285 -11.75 -18.10 -36.23
C PHE A 285 -11.32 -19.42 -36.87
N ASP A 286 -11.54 -20.55 -36.19
CA ASP A 286 -11.21 -21.90 -36.66
C ASP A 286 -12.25 -22.91 -36.10
N VAL A 287 -13.25 -23.23 -36.92
CA VAL A 287 -14.34 -24.15 -36.56
C VAL A 287 -13.84 -25.60 -36.51
N ASP A 288 -12.83 -25.93 -37.31
CA ASP A 288 -12.25 -27.28 -37.40
C ASP A 288 -11.35 -27.59 -36.20
N GLY A 289 -10.76 -26.55 -35.58
CA GLY A 289 -9.99 -26.61 -34.33
C GLY A 289 -10.81 -26.64 -33.02
N LEU A 290 -12.15 -26.58 -33.06
CA LEU A 290 -13.01 -26.45 -31.86
C LEU A 290 -12.79 -27.58 -30.84
N ALA A 291 -12.55 -28.81 -31.30
CA ALA A 291 -12.29 -29.94 -30.41
C ALA A 291 -10.98 -29.80 -29.63
N VAL A 292 -9.93 -29.28 -30.27
CA VAL A 292 -8.63 -29.02 -29.65
C VAL A 292 -8.72 -27.85 -28.66
N ALA A 293 -9.39 -26.77 -29.06
CA ALA A 293 -9.61 -25.60 -28.22
C ALA A 293 -10.43 -25.95 -26.96
N THR A 294 -11.51 -26.73 -27.12
CA THR A 294 -12.36 -27.18 -26.00
C THR A 294 -11.58 -28.07 -25.03
N ARG A 295 -10.74 -28.99 -25.54
CA ARG A 295 -9.88 -29.86 -24.72
C ARG A 295 -8.84 -29.06 -23.93
N SER A 296 -8.19 -28.10 -24.59
CA SER A 296 -7.20 -27.22 -23.97
C SER A 296 -7.83 -26.36 -22.88
N ALA A 297 -9.00 -25.77 -23.16
CA ALA A 297 -9.76 -24.98 -22.20
C ALA A 297 -10.20 -25.82 -20.99
N MET A 298 -10.75 -27.02 -21.22
CA MET A 298 -11.14 -27.95 -20.15
C MET A 298 -9.96 -28.32 -19.23
N ARG A 299 -8.80 -28.66 -19.81
CA ARG A 299 -7.60 -29.00 -19.02
C ARG A 299 -7.09 -27.81 -18.19
N ARG A 300 -7.02 -26.62 -18.79
CA ARG A 300 -6.58 -25.39 -18.09
C ARG A 300 -7.55 -25.02 -16.98
N MET A 301 -8.85 -25.14 -17.23
CA MET A 301 -9.90 -24.87 -16.27
C MET A 301 -9.81 -25.82 -15.07
N ALA A 302 -9.58 -27.12 -15.30
CA ALA A 302 -9.34 -28.09 -14.23
C ALA A 302 -8.07 -27.78 -13.42
N LEU A 303 -6.94 -27.48 -14.09
CA LEU A 303 -5.67 -27.15 -13.44
C LEU A 303 -5.72 -25.89 -12.58
N ILE A 304 -6.67 -24.98 -12.83
CA ILE A 304 -6.81 -23.72 -12.11
C ILE A 304 -7.91 -23.83 -11.06
N LEU A 305 -9.10 -24.29 -11.42
CA LEU A 305 -10.25 -24.30 -10.52
C LEU A 305 -10.16 -25.39 -9.45
N VAL A 306 -9.58 -26.57 -9.73
CA VAL A 306 -9.47 -27.62 -8.69
C VAL A 306 -8.60 -27.17 -7.51
N PRO A 307 -7.38 -26.63 -7.72
CA PRO A 307 -6.61 -26.07 -6.61
C PRO A 307 -7.31 -24.91 -5.90
N ILE A 308 -7.95 -23.99 -6.65
CA ILE A 308 -8.68 -22.87 -6.05
C ILE A 308 -9.84 -23.36 -5.19
N THR A 309 -10.63 -24.31 -5.67
CA THR A 309 -11.72 -24.95 -4.92
C THR A 309 -11.18 -25.62 -3.66
N ALA A 310 -10.07 -26.36 -3.73
CA ALA A 310 -9.46 -26.99 -2.56
C ALA A 310 -9.00 -25.95 -1.52
N VAL A 311 -8.30 -24.90 -1.97
CA VAL A 311 -7.85 -23.80 -1.10
C VAL A 311 -9.02 -23.11 -0.43
N ILE A 312 -10.09 -22.79 -1.17
CA ILE A 312 -11.28 -22.13 -0.61
C ILE A 312 -12.03 -23.07 0.32
N PHE A 313 -12.14 -24.36 -0.01
CA PHE A 313 -12.88 -25.33 0.80
C PHE A 313 -12.23 -25.52 2.18
N PHE A 314 -10.92 -25.75 2.21
CA PHE A 314 -10.18 -25.92 3.47
C PHE A 314 -9.92 -24.58 4.17
N GLY A 315 -9.75 -23.50 3.40
CA GLY A 315 -9.51 -22.15 3.91
C GLY A 315 -10.76 -21.35 4.26
N ALA A 316 -11.99 -21.87 4.06
CA ALA A 316 -13.22 -21.10 4.25
C ALA A 316 -13.36 -20.52 5.66
N GLY A 317 -13.07 -21.31 6.69
CA GLY A 317 -13.12 -20.88 8.09
C GLY A 317 -12.10 -19.78 8.40
N PRO A 318 -10.78 -20.04 8.24
CA PRO A 318 -9.74 -19.04 8.46
C PRO A 318 -9.86 -17.80 7.56
N GLY A 319 -10.38 -17.96 6.34
CA GLY A 319 -10.58 -16.84 5.41
C GLY A 319 -11.74 -15.94 5.84
N LEU A 320 -12.85 -16.52 6.31
CA LEU A 320 -14.00 -15.76 6.79
C LEU A 320 -13.80 -15.19 8.19
N SER A 321 -12.91 -15.75 9.02
CA SER A 321 -12.59 -15.16 10.33
C SER A 321 -11.96 -13.78 10.23
N LEU A 322 -11.37 -13.44 9.07
CA LEU A 322 -10.94 -12.08 8.74
C LEU A 322 -12.10 -11.07 8.74
N PHE A 323 -13.33 -11.50 8.46
CA PHE A 323 -14.53 -10.67 8.47
C PHE A 323 -15.18 -10.61 9.86
N GLY A 324 -14.95 -11.64 10.68
CA GLY A 324 -15.39 -11.73 12.07
C GLY A 324 -15.78 -13.17 12.45
N PRO A 325 -15.88 -13.50 13.76
CA PRO A 325 -16.18 -14.86 14.21
C PRO A 325 -17.49 -15.42 13.66
N GLY A 326 -18.57 -14.62 13.70
CA GLY A 326 -19.89 -15.02 13.17
C GLY A 326 -19.89 -15.30 11.67
N TYR A 327 -19.05 -14.61 10.89
CA TYR A 327 -18.88 -14.89 9.46
C TYR A 327 -18.20 -16.24 9.21
N ALA A 328 -17.23 -16.61 10.05
CA ALA A 328 -16.53 -17.89 9.94
C ALA A 328 -17.44 -19.07 10.32
N GLU A 329 -18.17 -18.95 11.42
CA GLU A 329 -19.04 -20.02 11.93
C GLU A 329 -20.20 -20.29 10.98
N GLN A 330 -20.94 -19.23 10.58
CA GLN A 330 -22.17 -19.38 9.79
C GLN A 330 -21.93 -19.36 8.28
N GLY A 331 -20.91 -18.63 7.80
CA GLY A 331 -20.66 -18.46 6.37
C GLY A 331 -19.78 -19.55 5.74
N ALA A 332 -18.93 -20.23 6.52
CA ALA A 332 -17.99 -21.20 5.96
C ALA A 332 -18.65 -22.43 5.30
N PRO A 333 -19.73 -23.03 5.86
CA PRO A 333 -20.44 -24.12 5.19
C PRO A 333 -20.95 -23.73 3.81
N LEU A 334 -21.57 -22.54 3.69
CA LEU A 334 -22.04 -22.00 2.42
C LEU A 334 -20.89 -21.81 1.43
N LEU A 335 -19.79 -21.19 1.86
CA LEU A 335 -18.64 -20.95 0.98
C LEU A 335 -18.02 -22.25 0.47
N ARG A 336 -17.95 -23.29 1.30
CA ARG A 336 -17.51 -24.64 0.89
C ARG A 336 -18.40 -25.22 -0.20
N LEU A 337 -19.73 -25.13 -0.05
CA LEU A 337 -20.69 -25.60 -1.05
C LEU A 337 -20.56 -24.83 -2.37
N LEU A 338 -20.41 -23.51 -2.30
CA LEU A 338 -20.20 -22.67 -3.48
C LEU A 338 -18.86 -22.97 -4.18
N ALA A 339 -17.79 -23.25 -3.42
CA ALA A 339 -16.50 -23.65 -3.96
C ALA A 339 -16.58 -24.99 -4.69
N LEU A 340 -17.31 -25.97 -4.13
CA LEU A 340 -17.59 -27.23 -4.81
C LEU A 340 -18.44 -27.02 -6.06
N ALA A 341 -19.44 -26.14 -6.01
CA ALA A 341 -20.30 -25.82 -7.14
C ALA A 341 -19.55 -25.13 -8.29
N ALA A 342 -18.40 -24.50 -8.04
CA ALA A 342 -17.58 -23.89 -9.09
C ALA A 342 -17.11 -24.91 -10.14
N LEU A 343 -16.85 -26.17 -9.76
CA LEU A 343 -16.40 -27.22 -10.66
C LEU A 343 -17.46 -27.63 -11.71
N PRO A 344 -18.70 -28.04 -11.34
CA PRO A 344 -19.75 -28.32 -12.32
C PRO A 344 -20.17 -27.05 -13.08
N LYS A 345 -20.21 -25.88 -12.44
CA LYS A 345 -20.45 -24.61 -13.15
C LYS A 345 -19.45 -24.38 -14.27
N ALA A 346 -18.18 -24.67 -14.05
CA ALA A 346 -17.14 -24.52 -15.06
C ALA A 346 -17.42 -25.33 -16.33
N LEU A 347 -17.92 -26.56 -16.17
CA LEU A 347 -18.33 -27.42 -17.29
C LEU A 347 -19.53 -26.82 -18.04
N ILE A 348 -20.50 -26.27 -17.31
CA ILE A 348 -21.66 -25.59 -17.90
C ILE A 348 -21.21 -24.36 -18.71
N GLU A 349 -20.35 -23.51 -18.15
CA GLU A 349 -19.85 -22.32 -18.84
C GLU A 349 -19.04 -22.70 -20.09
N LEU A 350 -18.21 -23.74 -20.01
CA LEU A 350 -17.47 -24.26 -21.16
C LEU A 350 -18.40 -24.74 -22.27
N PHE A 351 -19.46 -25.48 -21.91
CA PHE A 351 -20.47 -25.94 -22.87
C PHE A 351 -21.26 -24.78 -23.47
N ILE A 352 -21.62 -23.76 -22.70
CA ILE A 352 -22.19 -22.51 -23.21
C ILE A 352 -21.24 -21.86 -24.23
N GLY A 353 -19.94 -21.84 -23.94
CA GLY A 353 -18.91 -21.39 -24.87
C GLY A 353 -18.94 -22.14 -26.21
N VAL A 354 -19.07 -23.47 -26.18
CA VAL A 354 -19.24 -24.31 -27.38
C VAL A 354 -20.54 -23.98 -28.12
N LEU A 355 -21.66 -23.83 -27.40
CA LEU A 355 -22.95 -23.48 -28.01
C LEU A 355 -22.94 -22.10 -28.67
N ARG A 356 -22.17 -21.14 -28.13
CA ARG A 356 -21.97 -19.82 -28.74
C ARG A 356 -21.23 -19.93 -30.07
N VAL A 357 -20.17 -20.75 -30.13
CA VAL A 357 -19.46 -21.01 -31.39
C VAL A 357 -20.39 -21.70 -32.41
N GLN A 358 -21.21 -22.65 -31.97
CA GLN A 358 -22.22 -23.34 -32.80
C GLN A 358 -23.46 -22.49 -33.11
N ARG A 359 -23.54 -21.25 -32.61
CA ARG A 359 -24.67 -20.31 -32.77
C ARG A 359 -26.03 -20.86 -32.30
N ARG A 360 -26.04 -21.74 -31.29
CA ARG A 360 -27.26 -22.37 -30.74
C ARG A 360 -27.88 -21.55 -29.60
N ALA A 361 -28.24 -20.29 -29.88
CA ALA A 361 -28.71 -19.33 -28.86
C ALA A 361 -29.93 -19.79 -28.04
N ARG A 362 -30.87 -20.53 -28.66
CA ARG A 362 -32.05 -21.07 -27.96
C ARG A 362 -31.69 -22.04 -26.84
N LEU A 363 -30.67 -22.87 -27.05
CA LEU A 363 -30.22 -23.83 -26.05
C LEU A 363 -29.48 -23.16 -24.90
N ILE A 364 -28.74 -22.08 -25.17
CA ILE A 364 -28.14 -21.22 -24.14
C ILE A 364 -29.24 -20.62 -23.25
N ALA A 365 -30.29 -20.06 -23.88
CA ALA A 365 -31.43 -19.51 -23.16
C ALA A 365 -32.13 -20.56 -22.29
N LEU A 366 -32.39 -21.76 -22.83
CA LEU A 366 -33.00 -22.86 -22.09
C LEU A 366 -32.13 -23.30 -20.90
N LEU A 367 -30.82 -23.49 -21.09
CA LEU A 367 -29.91 -23.90 -20.01
C LEU A 367 -29.88 -22.88 -18.87
N GLN A 368 -29.81 -21.58 -19.19
CA GLN A 368 -29.82 -20.53 -18.17
C GLN A 368 -31.18 -20.38 -17.51
N ALA A 369 -32.29 -20.56 -18.24
CA ALA A 369 -33.64 -20.56 -17.68
C ALA A 369 -33.85 -21.71 -16.70
N VAL A 370 -33.45 -22.94 -17.08
CA VAL A 370 -33.53 -24.13 -16.21
C VAL A 370 -32.63 -23.96 -14.98
N ARG A 371 -31.42 -23.42 -15.15
CA ARG A 371 -30.52 -23.13 -14.03
C ARG A 371 -31.13 -22.12 -13.06
N PHE A 372 -31.67 -21.01 -13.59
CA PHE A 372 -32.32 -19.97 -12.78
C PHE A 372 -33.54 -20.52 -12.05
N ALA A 373 -34.49 -21.14 -12.77
CA ALA A 373 -35.72 -21.65 -12.20
C ALA A 373 -35.45 -22.78 -11.18
N GLY A 374 -34.52 -23.68 -11.48
CA GLY A 374 -34.13 -24.76 -10.59
C GLY A 374 -33.49 -24.25 -9.30
N VAL A 375 -32.52 -23.34 -9.38
CA VAL A 375 -31.92 -22.75 -8.19
C VAL A 375 -32.94 -21.97 -7.39
N LEU A 376 -33.77 -21.13 -8.03
CA LEU A 376 -34.78 -20.34 -7.33
C LEU A 376 -35.81 -21.24 -6.62
N ALA A 377 -36.31 -22.29 -7.29
CA ALA A 377 -37.25 -23.23 -6.69
C ALA A 377 -36.64 -23.97 -5.49
N LEU A 378 -35.40 -24.46 -5.62
CA LEU A 378 -34.74 -25.15 -4.51
C LEU A 378 -34.36 -24.20 -3.37
N VAL A 379 -33.98 -22.94 -3.66
CA VAL A 379 -33.78 -21.90 -2.64
C VAL A 379 -35.08 -21.67 -1.87
N LEU A 380 -36.21 -21.50 -2.55
CA LEU A 380 -37.50 -21.29 -1.89
C LEU A 380 -37.96 -22.51 -1.06
N LEU A 381 -37.58 -23.72 -1.46
CA LEU A 381 -37.91 -24.96 -0.74
C LEU A 381 -36.98 -25.23 0.45
N LEU A 382 -35.69 -24.90 0.34
CA LEU A 382 -34.66 -25.26 1.32
C LEU A 382 -34.28 -24.12 2.27
N SER A 383 -34.69 -22.88 2.00
CA SER A 383 -34.34 -21.75 2.87
C SER A 383 -35.18 -21.75 4.13
N ASP A 384 -34.56 -22.15 5.25
CA ASP A 384 -35.08 -21.93 6.60
C ASP A 384 -34.50 -20.63 7.19
N ARG A 385 -35.19 -20.00 8.15
CA ARG A 385 -34.82 -18.69 8.74
C ARG A 385 -33.45 -18.67 9.43
N HIS A 386 -32.94 -19.83 9.83
CA HIS A 386 -31.68 -19.98 10.56
C HIS A 386 -30.57 -20.68 9.76
N ASP A 387 -30.84 -21.23 8.58
CA ASP A 387 -29.84 -21.95 7.78
C ASP A 387 -29.31 -21.13 6.61
N VAL A 388 -28.07 -20.67 6.75
CA VAL A 388 -27.32 -19.93 5.71
C VAL A 388 -26.83 -20.85 4.58
N ALA A 389 -26.72 -22.17 4.81
CA ALA A 389 -26.13 -23.11 3.86
C ALA A 389 -27.13 -23.60 2.79
N GLY A 390 -28.43 -23.58 3.06
CA GLY A 390 -29.51 -24.02 2.15
C GLY A 390 -29.37 -23.52 0.70
N PRO A 391 -29.16 -22.21 0.45
CA PRO A 391 -28.90 -21.70 -0.90
C PRO A 391 -27.66 -22.28 -1.59
N GLY A 392 -26.63 -22.65 -0.82
CA GLY A 392 -25.44 -23.34 -1.33
C GLY A 392 -25.76 -24.74 -1.84
N PHE A 393 -26.58 -25.49 -1.12
CA PHE A 393 -27.08 -26.80 -1.56
C PHE A 393 -27.92 -26.68 -2.82
N ALA A 394 -28.81 -25.68 -2.89
CA ALA A 394 -29.61 -25.40 -4.08
C ALA A 394 -28.74 -25.17 -5.32
N VAL A 395 -27.72 -24.31 -5.20
CA VAL A 395 -26.78 -24.04 -6.30
C VAL A 395 -25.99 -25.28 -6.68
N LEU A 396 -25.46 -26.02 -5.71
CA LEU A 396 -24.66 -27.22 -5.97
C LEU A 396 -25.49 -28.32 -6.66
N ALA A 397 -26.66 -28.64 -6.13
CA ALA A 397 -27.54 -29.69 -6.66
C ALA A 397 -27.96 -29.40 -8.12
N VAL A 398 -28.44 -28.18 -8.39
CA VAL A 398 -28.87 -27.80 -9.75
C VAL A 398 -27.69 -27.77 -10.72
N THR A 399 -26.54 -27.22 -10.31
CA THR A 399 -25.36 -27.17 -11.19
C THR A 399 -24.77 -28.54 -11.46
N VAL A 400 -24.77 -29.46 -10.49
CA VAL A 400 -24.38 -30.87 -10.72
C VAL A 400 -25.35 -31.54 -11.67
N ALA A 401 -26.66 -31.41 -11.47
CA ALA A 401 -27.66 -32.02 -12.35
C ALA A 401 -27.53 -31.55 -13.81
N ILE A 402 -27.36 -30.24 -14.01
CA ILE A 402 -27.15 -29.67 -15.35
C ILE A 402 -25.80 -30.12 -15.93
N ALA A 403 -24.72 -30.11 -15.14
CA ALA A 403 -23.40 -30.54 -15.59
C ALA A 403 -23.43 -32.00 -16.07
N VAL A 404 -24.07 -32.89 -15.32
CA VAL A 404 -24.27 -34.30 -15.70
C VAL A 404 -25.08 -34.41 -17.00
N ALA A 405 -26.15 -33.63 -17.15
CA ALA A 405 -26.99 -33.64 -18.35
C ALA A 405 -26.22 -33.16 -19.61
N VAL A 406 -25.35 -32.16 -19.49
CA VAL A 406 -24.59 -31.62 -20.64
C VAL A 406 -23.27 -32.34 -20.90
N LEU A 407 -22.75 -33.10 -19.94
CA LEU A 407 -21.44 -33.77 -20.04
C LEU A 407 -21.29 -34.66 -21.29
N PRO A 408 -22.28 -35.51 -21.68
CA PRO A 408 -22.16 -36.31 -22.89
C PRO A 408 -22.07 -35.48 -24.18
N ALA A 409 -22.73 -34.33 -24.22
CA ALA A 409 -22.66 -33.40 -25.34
C ALA A 409 -21.32 -32.66 -25.37
N LEU A 410 -20.82 -32.25 -24.21
CA LEU A 410 -19.50 -31.62 -24.06
C LEU A 410 -18.37 -32.60 -24.44
N LEU A 411 -18.43 -33.86 -24.01
CA LEU A 411 -17.43 -34.88 -24.36
C LEU A 411 -17.42 -35.19 -25.87
N ARG A 412 -18.57 -35.13 -26.55
CA ARG A 412 -18.63 -35.22 -28.01
C ARG A 412 -17.94 -34.04 -28.69
N ALA A 413 -18.09 -32.83 -28.15
CA ALA A 413 -17.40 -31.64 -28.67
C ALA A 413 -15.88 -31.68 -28.48
N VAL A 414 -15.35 -32.58 -27.63
CA VAL A 414 -13.90 -32.77 -27.38
C VAL A 414 -13.26 -33.80 -28.34
N LYS A 415 -14.07 -34.59 -29.06
CA LYS A 415 -13.58 -35.60 -30.02
C LYS A 415 -13.35 -34.95 -31.40
N PRO A 416 -12.22 -35.21 -32.09
CA PRO A 416 -12.00 -34.73 -33.45
C PRO A 416 -13.00 -35.39 -34.42
N ILE A 417 -13.48 -34.63 -35.40
CA ILE A 417 -14.23 -35.18 -36.54
C ILE A 417 -13.21 -35.92 -37.43
N PRO A 418 -13.46 -37.16 -37.88
CA PRO A 418 -12.56 -37.83 -38.82
C PRO A 418 -12.53 -37.03 -40.13
N VAL A 419 -11.37 -36.48 -40.47
CA VAL A 419 -11.13 -35.91 -41.80
C VAL A 419 -10.89 -37.10 -42.73
N ALA A 420 -11.73 -37.26 -43.77
CA ALA A 420 -11.46 -38.23 -44.82
C ALA A 420 -10.09 -37.94 -45.45
N PRO A 421 -9.26 -38.95 -45.74
CA PRO A 421 -7.93 -38.74 -46.27
C PRO A 421 -8.06 -37.99 -47.60
N VAL A 422 -7.49 -36.78 -47.65
CA VAL A 422 -7.23 -36.09 -48.91
C VAL A 422 -6.21 -36.96 -49.63
N VAL A 423 -6.66 -37.63 -50.68
CA VAL A 423 -5.78 -38.25 -51.67
C VAL A 423 -4.99 -37.11 -52.29
N LEU A 424 -3.72 -36.99 -51.91
CA LEU A 424 -2.76 -36.22 -52.67
C LEU A 424 -2.52 -37.04 -53.94
N HIS A 425 -2.97 -36.52 -55.08
CA HIS A 425 -2.45 -36.98 -56.36
C HIS A 425 -0.96 -36.63 -56.39
N GLU A 426 -0.12 -37.65 -56.33
CA GLU A 426 1.25 -37.63 -56.84
C GLU A 426 1.13 -37.44 -58.35
N ASP A 427 1.15 -36.20 -58.82
CA ASP A 427 1.46 -35.80 -60.19
C ASP A 427 1.64 -34.28 -60.19
N ASP A 428 2.87 -33.84 -59.89
CA ASP A 428 3.51 -32.62 -60.42
C ASP A 428 4.84 -32.37 -59.66
N GLU A 429 5.73 -33.35 -59.69
CA GLU A 429 7.18 -33.11 -59.58
C GLU A 429 7.73 -32.85 -61.00
N ASP A 430 7.41 -31.70 -61.59
CA ASP A 430 8.30 -31.07 -62.58
C ASP A 430 7.75 -29.72 -63.01
N THR A 431 8.17 -28.66 -62.30
CA THR A 431 8.54 -27.35 -62.86
C THR A 431 8.56 -26.32 -61.74
N LEU A 432 9.75 -25.82 -61.41
CA LEU A 432 10.06 -24.39 -61.19
C LEU A 432 11.45 -24.25 -60.53
N ALA A 433 12.47 -24.69 -61.27
CA ALA A 433 13.84 -24.25 -61.06
C ALA A 433 14.26 -23.40 -62.27
N ARG A 434 14.00 -22.09 -62.24
CA ARG A 434 14.77 -21.11 -63.03
C ARG A 434 14.91 -19.76 -62.31
N PRO A 435 16.12 -19.17 -62.28
CA PRO A 435 16.39 -17.87 -61.68
C PRO A 435 16.08 -16.74 -62.68
N VAL A 436 15.54 -15.62 -62.21
CA VAL A 436 15.25 -14.42 -63.01
C VAL A 436 15.86 -13.18 -62.32
N PRO A 437 16.42 -12.21 -63.07
CA PRO A 437 17.53 -11.37 -62.64
C PRO A 437 17.13 -10.14 -61.82
N LEU A 438 18.04 -9.69 -60.97
CA LEU A 438 18.01 -8.40 -60.29
C LEU A 438 18.25 -7.27 -61.30
N ALA A 439 17.18 -6.56 -61.67
CA ALA A 439 17.27 -5.28 -62.37
C ALA A 439 17.43 -4.13 -61.38
N GLN A 440 18.47 -3.32 -61.59
CA GLN A 440 18.71 -2.04 -60.93
C GLN A 440 17.92 -0.92 -61.63
N SER A 441 17.15 -0.18 -60.84
CA SER A 441 16.87 1.26 -61.01
C SER A 441 16.37 1.75 -59.63
N GLY A 442 16.88 2.81 -59.01
CA GLY A 442 17.39 4.04 -59.58
C GLY A 442 16.40 5.18 -59.31
N THR A 443 15.97 5.37 -58.06
CA THR A 443 15.28 6.60 -57.62
C THR A 443 15.67 6.90 -56.17
N SER A 444 16.68 7.76 -56.04
CA SER A 444 17.08 8.41 -54.80
C SER A 444 16.01 9.41 -54.36
N VAL A 445 15.20 9.04 -53.38
CA VAL A 445 14.50 10.01 -52.54
C VAL A 445 15.41 10.32 -51.36
N SER A 446 16.04 11.50 -51.39
CA SER A 446 16.81 12.04 -50.27
C SER A 446 15.89 12.38 -49.12
N ILE A 447 15.69 11.43 -48.20
CA ILE A 447 15.21 11.75 -46.85
C ILE A 447 16.43 12.25 -46.09
N VAL A 448 16.43 13.54 -45.76
CA VAL A 448 17.41 14.20 -44.88
C VAL A 448 17.55 13.35 -43.61
N ARG A 449 18.70 12.69 -43.48
CA ARG A 449 19.16 12.10 -42.22
C ARG A 449 19.58 13.25 -41.32
N ASP A 450 18.73 13.63 -40.38
CA ASP A 450 19.24 14.20 -39.13
C ASP A 450 19.87 13.05 -38.35
N GLU A 451 21.19 12.89 -38.49
CA GLU A 451 21.98 12.07 -37.59
C GLU A 451 21.84 12.63 -36.17
N PRO A 452 21.45 11.83 -35.17
CA PRO A 452 21.67 12.20 -33.79
C PRO A 452 23.17 12.04 -33.54
N GLY A 453 23.90 13.14 -33.69
CA GLY A 453 25.32 13.21 -33.39
C GLY A 453 25.64 12.58 -32.04
N GLU A 454 26.75 11.85 -32.03
CA GLU A 454 27.44 11.43 -30.82
C GLU A 454 27.61 12.63 -29.85
N PRO A 455 27.65 12.39 -28.53
CA PRO A 455 27.94 13.44 -27.57
C PRO A 455 29.43 13.79 -27.65
N GLY A 456 29.81 14.52 -28.68
CA GLY A 456 31.04 15.30 -28.69
C GLY A 456 30.90 16.41 -27.67
N ASP A 457 31.91 16.56 -26.82
CA ASP A 457 32.16 17.75 -26.03
C ASP A 457 31.98 18.98 -26.93
N LEU A 458 30.85 19.68 -26.76
CA LEU A 458 30.71 21.01 -27.33
C LEU A 458 31.72 21.89 -26.59
N PRO A 459 32.65 22.56 -27.29
CA PRO A 459 33.50 23.53 -26.64
C PRO A 459 32.59 24.56 -25.97
N GLU A 460 32.90 24.89 -24.71
CA GLU A 460 32.31 26.01 -24.01
C GLU A 460 32.22 27.19 -24.98
N SER A 461 31.00 27.58 -25.36
CA SER A 461 30.79 28.90 -25.94
C SER A 461 31.19 29.89 -24.86
N VAL A 462 32.43 30.38 -24.96
CA VAL A 462 32.96 31.49 -24.17
C VAL A 462 32.12 32.71 -24.56
N GLU A 463 30.99 32.89 -23.87
CA GLU A 463 30.30 34.17 -23.85
C GLU A 463 31.22 35.18 -23.15
N PRO A 464 31.18 36.47 -23.55
CA PRO A 464 32.16 37.45 -23.11
C PRO A 464 32.20 37.57 -21.59
N ALA A 465 33.40 37.46 -21.03
CA ALA A 465 33.73 37.85 -19.67
C ALA A 465 33.39 39.34 -19.48
N GLY A 466 32.19 39.65 -18.96
CA GLY A 466 31.79 41.05 -18.81
C GLY A 466 30.59 41.37 -17.94
N ARG A 467 29.86 40.39 -17.38
CA ARG A 467 28.77 40.67 -16.42
C ARG A 467 29.14 40.21 -15.03
N ARG A 468 29.39 41.19 -14.15
CA ARG A 468 29.74 41.04 -12.72
C ARG A 468 28.89 39.94 -12.04
N PRO A 469 29.47 39.06 -11.20
CA PRO A 469 28.77 37.94 -10.55
C PRO A 469 27.89 38.39 -9.36
N TRP A 470 27.20 39.53 -9.47
CA TRP A 470 26.42 40.11 -8.38
C TRP A 470 25.35 39.15 -7.86
N GLY A 471 24.76 38.31 -8.73
CA GLY A 471 23.76 37.32 -8.32
C GLY A 471 24.33 36.23 -7.41
N ALA A 472 25.57 35.79 -7.63
CA ALA A 472 26.23 34.84 -6.73
C ALA A 472 26.62 35.51 -5.41
N ALA A 473 27.14 36.75 -5.47
CA ALA A 473 27.45 37.53 -4.28
C ALA A 473 26.20 37.79 -3.42
N LEU A 474 25.08 38.17 -4.04
CA LEU A 474 23.80 38.36 -3.35
C LEU A 474 23.31 37.05 -2.72
N ALA A 475 23.44 35.91 -3.42
CA ALA A 475 23.08 34.61 -2.84
C ALA A 475 23.91 34.27 -1.60
N TRP A 476 25.21 34.61 -1.59
CA TRP A 476 26.07 34.49 -0.41
C TRP A 476 25.66 35.44 0.71
N VAL A 477 25.36 36.70 0.41
CA VAL A 477 24.91 37.68 1.40
C VAL A 477 23.61 37.22 2.06
N LEU A 478 22.60 36.80 1.28
CA LEU A 478 21.34 36.27 1.79
C LEU A 478 21.58 35.02 2.65
N PHE A 479 22.47 34.12 2.21
CA PHE A 479 22.80 32.90 2.94
C PHE A 479 23.48 33.18 4.29
N LEU A 480 24.53 34.01 4.32
CA LEU A 480 25.27 34.35 5.54
C LEU A 480 24.42 35.19 6.50
N THR A 481 23.61 36.10 5.97
CA THR A 481 22.64 36.87 6.78
C THR A 481 21.59 35.94 7.38
N GLY A 482 21.08 34.98 6.59
CA GLY A 482 20.14 33.97 7.06
C GLY A 482 20.71 33.13 8.19
N LEU A 483 21.95 32.66 8.07
CA LEU A 483 22.67 31.94 9.13
C LEU A 483 22.85 32.79 10.39
N GLY A 484 23.27 34.05 10.24
CA GLY A 484 23.44 34.97 11.36
C GLY A 484 22.14 35.20 12.12
N LEU A 485 21.05 35.49 11.39
CA LEU A 485 19.72 35.68 11.97
C LEU A 485 19.15 34.39 12.58
N TYR A 486 19.51 33.22 12.05
CA TYR A 486 19.05 31.94 12.58
C TYR A 486 19.70 31.60 13.92
N TRP A 487 21.04 31.63 13.98
CA TRP A 487 21.81 31.05 15.08
C TRP A 487 22.19 32.04 16.20
N VAL A 488 22.51 33.30 15.88
CA VAL A 488 23.00 34.26 16.89
C VAL A 488 21.95 34.55 17.98
N PRO A 489 20.65 34.73 17.65
CA PRO A 489 19.63 35.00 18.67
C PRO A 489 19.41 33.86 19.67
N LEU A 490 19.73 32.62 19.29
CA LEU A 490 19.47 31.41 20.11
C LEU A 490 20.19 31.42 21.47
N ARG A 491 21.28 32.19 21.61
CA ARG A 491 22.03 32.34 22.86
C ARG A 491 21.22 32.91 24.04
N HIS A 492 20.06 33.49 23.76
CA HIS A 492 19.19 34.13 24.75
C HIS A 492 17.85 33.39 24.91
N VAL A 493 17.70 32.21 24.30
CA VAL A 493 16.49 31.39 24.43
C VAL A 493 16.48 30.72 25.79
N ASN A 494 15.34 30.81 26.48
CA ASN A 494 15.09 30.10 27.72
C ASN A 494 14.08 28.98 27.44
N MET A 495 14.57 27.74 27.41
CA MET A 495 13.78 26.53 27.15
C MET A 495 12.69 26.31 28.22
N LEU A 496 12.88 26.78 29.45
CA LEU A 496 11.91 26.63 30.54
C LEU A 496 10.59 27.42 30.32
N ARG A 497 10.54 28.30 29.32
CA ARG A 497 9.33 29.08 28.99
C ARG A 497 8.48 28.48 27.88
N MET A 498 8.79 27.26 27.44
CA MET A 498 8.05 26.59 26.37
C MET A 498 6.60 26.33 26.77
N ASP A 499 5.67 26.68 25.88
CA ASP A 499 4.26 26.33 26.02
C ASP A 499 3.91 25.06 25.22
N GLY A 500 2.62 24.76 25.09
CA GLY A 500 2.16 23.55 24.38
C GLY A 500 2.34 23.56 22.85
N TYR A 501 2.91 24.62 22.26
CA TYR A 501 3.40 24.62 20.88
C TYR A 501 4.86 24.16 20.77
N GLY A 502 5.50 23.82 21.89
CA GLY A 502 6.87 23.32 21.96
C GLY A 502 7.88 24.41 21.61
N LEU A 503 9.00 24.03 20.97
CA LEU A 503 10.15 24.91 20.78
C LEU A 503 9.82 26.23 20.06
N VAL A 504 8.87 26.20 19.12
CA VAL A 504 8.46 27.38 18.35
C VAL A 504 7.96 28.53 19.24
N SER A 505 7.46 28.25 20.44
CA SER A 505 6.97 29.25 21.39
C SER A 505 8.07 30.14 21.98
N VAL A 506 9.31 29.65 22.05
CA VAL A 506 10.45 30.36 22.67
C VAL A 506 11.48 30.85 21.66
N LEU A 507 11.37 30.45 20.39
CA LEU A 507 12.31 30.88 19.35
C LEU A 507 12.14 32.37 19.02
N PRO A 508 13.25 33.14 18.87
CA PRO A 508 13.17 34.54 18.49
C PRO A 508 12.60 34.72 17.09
N VAL A 509 11.86 35.81 16.85
CA VAL A 509 11.35 36.18 15.51
C VAL A 509 12.46 36.21 14.46
N ALA A 510 13.66 36.66 14.87
CA ALA A 510 14.85 36.67 14.01
C ALA A 510 15.23 35.27 13.51
N THR A 511 15.04 34.22 14.31
CA THR A 511 15.31 32.83 13.90
C THR A 511 14.36 32.39 12.79
N PHE A 512 13.07 32.72 12.87
CA PHE A 512 12.11 32.44 11.80
C PHE A 512 12.42 33.22 10.52
N VAL A 513 12.79 34.51 10.64
CA VAL A 513 13.22 35.33 9.50
C VAL A 513 14.48 34.74 8.87
N GLY A 514 15.45 34.32 9.69
CA GLY A 514 16.67 33.64 9.25
C GLY A 514 16.37 32.36 8.49
N GLY A 515 15.49 31.50 9.01
CA GLY A 515 15.07 30.26 8.37
C GLY A 515 14.37 30.50 7.03
N GLY A 516 13.47 31.48 6.99
CA GLY A 516 12.85 31.94 5.74
C GLY A 516 13.87 32.45 4.73
N LEU A 517 14.87 33.21 5.19
CA LEU A 517 15.94 33.73 4.35
C LEU A 517 16.85 32.63 3.80
N LEU A 518 17.12 31.57 4.57
CA LEU A 518 17.85 30.39 4.11
C LEU A 518 17.10 29.67 2.97
N VAL A 519 15.78 29.51 3.10
CA VAL A 519 14.93 28.96 2.03
C VAL A 519 14.99 29.86 0.79
N VAL A 520 14.82 31.17 0.97
CA VAL A 520 14.88 32.15 -0.13
C VAL A 520 16.25 32.14 -0.81
N ALA A 521 17.36 32.05 -0.06
CA ALA A 521 18.71 32.00 -0.60
C ALA A 521 18.94 30.75 -1.47
N PHE A 522 18.46 29.58 -1.03
CA PHE A 522 18.51 28.34 -1.81
C PHE A 522 17.70 28.45 -3.11
N MET A 523 16.45 28.92 -3.01
CA MET A 523 15.56 29.08 -4.18
C MET A 523 16.08 30.14 -5.15
N PHE A 524 16.65 31.23 -4.66
CA PHE A 524 17.33 32.25 -5.46
C PHE A 524 18.54 31.65 -6.20
N THR A 525 19.30 30.76 -5.56
CA THR A 525 20.40 30.04 -6.20
C THR A 525 19.90 29.09 -7.30
N LEU A 526 18.73 28.45 -7.13
CA LEU A 526 18.06 27.70 -8.21
C LEU A 526 17.57 28.60 -9.35
N TRP A 527 17.23 29.87 -9.08
CA TRP A 527 16.82 30.83 -10.10
C TRP A 527 17.97 31.28 -10.99
N LEU A 528 19.21 31.31 -10.50
CA LEU A 528 20.39 31.68 -11.28
C LEU A 528 20.54 30.80 -12.54
N ARG A 529 21.13 31.36 -13.61
CA ARG A 529 21.33 30.64 -14.88
C ARG A 529 22.32 29.48 -14.73
N ARG A 530 23.45 29.74 -14.05
CA ARG A 530 24.52 28.78 -13.77
C ARG A 530 24.22 27.94 -12.53
N GLN A 531 24.66 26.69 -12.55
CA GLN A 531 24.61 25.80 -11.39
C GLN A 531 25.83 26.05 -10.49
N TYR A 532 25.62 26.65 -9.32
CA TYR A 532 26.66 26.84 -8.29
C TYR A 532 26.65 25.65 -7.33
N ARG A 533 27.24 24.52 -7.73
CA ARG A 533 27.17 23.24 -7.00
C ARG A 533 27.65 23.34 -5.54
N VAL A 534 28.76 24.03 -5.31
CA VAL A 534 29.33 24.21 -3.97
C VAL A 534 28.39 25.03 -3.09
N LEU A 535 27.89 26.15 -3.59
CA LEU A 535 26.95 26.99 -2.83
C LEU A 535 25.64 26.26 -2.52
N LEU A 536 25.06 25.53 -3.48
CA LEU A 536 23.85 24.72 -3.26
C LEU A 536 24.07 23.61 -2.23
N PHE A 537 25.24 22.97 -2.26
CA PHE A 537 25.61 21.96 -1.28
C PHE A 537 25.74 22.55 0.12
N LEU A 538 26.48 23.67 0.26
CA LEU A 538 26.63 24.36 1.54
C LEU A 538 25.30 24.87 2.09
N GLN A 539 24.44 25.41 1.24
CA GLN A 539 23.08 25.82 1.62
C GLN A 539 22.23 24.62 2.05
N LEU A 540 22.30 23.49 1.32
CA LEU A 540 21.59 22.27 1.71
C LEU A 540 22.04 21.74 3.06
N VAL A 541 23.36 21.65 3.29
CA VAL A 541 23.95 21.24 4.56
C VAL A 541 23.52 22.20 5.67
N ALA A 542 23.56 23.51 5.43
CA ALA A 542 23.12 24.51 6.39
C ALA A 542 21.62 24.38 6.72
N ILE A 543 20.74 24.11 5.74
CA ILE A 543 19.32 23.83 6.00
C ILE A 543 19.18 22.56 6.85
N ILE A 544 19.94 21.49 6.58
CA ILE A 544 19.91 20.27 7.39
C ILE A 544 20.33 20.56 8.82
N VAL A 545 21.46 21.24 9.01
CA VAL A 545 21.96 21.60 10.35
C VAL A 545 20.98 22.56 11.05
N SER A 546 20.34 23.47 10.32
CA SER A 546 19.35 24.40 10.91
C SER A 546 18.07 23.66 11.31
N LEU A 547 17.53 22.78 10.45
CA LEU A 547 16.29 22.07 10.76
C LEU A 547 16.49 20.95 11.78
N HIS A 548 17.54 20.13 11.64
CA HIS A 548 17.74 18.93 12.45
C HIS A 548 18.75 19.11 13.59
N GLY A 549 19.52 20.19 13.58
CA GLY A 549 20.48 20.55 14.63
C GLY A 549 20.00 21.67 15.54
N LEU A 550 18.76 22.16 15.38
CA LEU A 550 18.22 23.23 16.24
C LEU A 550 18.09 22.78 17.70
N ALA A 551 17.42 21.65 17.93
CA ALA A 551 17.29 21.04 19.26
C ALA A 551 18.67 20.72 19.87
N PRO A 552 19.56 19.98 19.18
CA PRO A 552 20.94 19.74 19.64
C PRO A 552 21.79 20.97 20.00
N ALA A 553 21.44 22.14 19.48
CA ALA A 553 22.16 23.38 19.78
C ALA A 553 21.62 24.13 21.00
N LEU A 554 20.39 23.83 21.42
CA LEU A 554 19.71 24.45 22.55
C LEU A 554 19.68 23.54 23.78
N GLU A 555 19.54 22.24 23.56
CA GLU A 555 19.41 21.23 24.61
C GLU A 555 20.77 20.79 25.14
N THR A 556 20.81 20.40 26.41
CA THR A 556 22.06 19.92 27.04
C THR A 556 22.35 18.46 26.73
N TYR A 557 21.30 17.65 26.53
CA TYR A 557 21.38 16.22 26.35
C TYR A 557 20.57 15.74 25.15
N ALA A 558 20.94 14.56 24.64
CA ALA A 558 20.24 13.93 23.54
C ALA A 558 18.76 13.63 23.85
N ARG A 559 17.90 13.91 22.86
CA ARG A 559 16.50 13.50 22.79
C ARG A 559 16.24 12.48 21.68
N PRO A 560 15.11 11.76 21.70
CA PRO A 560 14.19 11.58 22.84
C PRO A 560 14.75 10.59 23.87
N GLU A 561 14.06 10.37 24.99
CA GLU A 561 14.41 9.40 26.03
C GLU A 561 14.63 7.99 25.49
N THR A 562 13.90 7.60 24.44
CA THR A 562 14.10 6.31 23.74
C THR A 562 15.52 6.13 23.18
N ALA A 563 16.25 7.21 22.84
CA ALA A 563 17.65 7.12 22.40
C ALA A 563 18.56 6.59 23.52
N TRP A 564 18.25 6.90 24.79
CA TRP A 564 18.99 6.43 25.95
C TRP A 564 18.75 4.95 26.23
N GLN A 565 17.54 4.44 25.99
CA GLN A 565 17.30 2.98 26.05
C GLN A 565 18.14 2.23 25.02
N HIS A 566 18.30 2.78 23.81
CA HIS A 566 19.18 2.20 22.80
C HIS A 566 20.65 2.19 23.26
N ASN A 567 21.09 3.22 23.98
CA ASN A 567 22.39 3.18 24.66
C ASN A 567 22.45 2.06 25.72
N GLY A 568 21.37 1.84 26.47
CA GLY A 568 21.21 0.72 27.40
C GLY A 568 21.43 -0.65 26.76
N PHE A 569 20.84 -0.89 25.59
CA PHE A 569 21.05 -2.13 24.84
C PHE A 569 22.49 -2.30 24.36
N VAL A 570 23.11 -1.21 23.91
CA VAL A 570 24.52 -1.20 23.49
C VAL A 570 25.44 -1.49 24.68
N GLU A 571 25.18 -0.86 25.83
CA GLU A 571 25.91 -1.10 27.08
C GLU A 571 25.77 -2.56 27.53
N TYR A 572 24.54 -3.07 27.56
CA TYR A 572 24.25 -4.45 27.97
C TYR A 572 25.01 -5.45 27.11
N ILE A 573 24.91 -5.36 25.77
CA ILE A 573 25.62 -6.27 24.86
C ILE A 573 27.14 -6.09 24.99
N GLY A 574 27.61 -4.85 25.14
CA GLY A 574 29.03 -4.56 25.32
C GLY A 574 29.63 -5.20 26.57
N ARG A 575 28.87 -5.21 27.68
CA ARG A 575 29.25 -5.77 28.98
C ARG A 575 29.07 -7.29 29.06
N THR A 576 27.92 -7.82 28.63
CA THR A 576 27.57 -9.24 28.81
C THR A 576 27.99 -10.12 27.62
N GLY A 577 28.18 -9.53 26.44
CA GLY A 577 28.47 -10.24 25.20
C GLY A 577 27.25 -10.92 24.56
N GLY A 578 26.03 -10.73 25.10
CA GLY A 578 24.80 -11.35 24.63
C GLY A 578 23.61 -10.40 24.62
N ALA A 579 22.55 -10.78 23.88
CA ALA A 579 21.26 -10.09 23.88
C ALA A 579 20.27 -10.88 24.75
N ASP A 580 19.38 -10.18 25.45
CA ASP A 580 18.38 -10.79 26.33
C ASP A 580 16.95 -10.40 25.90
N TYR A 581 16.30 -11.30 25.18
CA TYR A 581 14.95 -11.08 24.66
C TYR A 581 13.88 -10.96 25.75
N ALA A 582 14.15 -11.40 26.99
CA ALA A 582 13.21 -11.28 28.10
C ALA A 582 13.12 -9.83 28.61
N LEU A 583 14.15 -9.01 28.36
CA LEU A 583 14.16 -7.60 28.75
C LEU A 583 13.38 -6.73 27.78
N ASP A 584 13.56 -6.94 26.47
CA ASP A 584 12.89 -6.14 25.45
C ASP A 584 12.83 -6.88 24.11
N ALA A 585 11.70 -6.77 23.41
CA ALA A 585 11.48 -7.35 22.08
C ALA A 585 12.56 -6.96 21.06
N ARG A 586 13.11 -5.75 21.16
CA ARG A 586 14.17 -5.23 20.26
C ARG A 586 15.44 -6.07 20.30
N PHE A 587 15.71 -6.83 21.37
CA PHE A 587 16.83 -7.76 21.43
C PHE A 587 16.69 -8.97 20.49
N SER A 588 15.50 -9.22 19.93
CA SER A 588 15.32 -10.20 18.83
C SER A 588 15.87 -9.70 17.48
N TRP A 589 16.23 -8.42 17.39
CA TRP A 589 16.91 -7.79 16.26
C TRP A 589 18.16 -7.03 16.73
N PRO A 590 19.16 -7.72 17.31
CA PRO A 590 20.25 -7.09 18.04
C PRO A 590 21.32 -6.46 17.13
N GLY A 591 21.23 -6.60 15.80
CA GLY A 591 22.30 -6.30 14.86
C GLY A 591 22.82 -4.86 14.94
N PHE A 592 21.94 -3.88 15.10
CA PHE A 592 22.34 -2.48 15.27
C PHE A 592 23.09 -2.27 16.58
N PHE A 593 22.53 -2.74 17.70
CA PHE A 593 23.13 -2.56 19.03
C PHE A 593 24.47 -3.29 19.15
N ALA A 594 24.56 -4.51 18.62
CA ALA A 594 25.78 -5.30 18.62
C ALA A 594 26.89 -4.65 17.76
N LEU A 595 26.54 -4.06 16.61
CA LEU A 595 27.49 -3.33 15.78
C LEU A 595 28.04 -2.10 16.51
N ILE A 596 27.18 -1.30 17.15
CA ILE A 596 27.65 -0.12 17.89
C ILE A 596 28.47 -0.55 19.10
N ALA A 597 28.04 -1.56 19.86
CA ALA A 597 28.79 -2.08 21.01
C ALA A 597 30.19 -2.56 20.61
N PHE A 598 30.31 -3.21 19.46
CA PHE A 598 31.60 -3.60 18.90
C PHE A 598 32.46 -2.37 18.57
N ILE A 599 31.91 -1.39 17.84
CA ILE A 599 32.64 -0.18 17.41
C ILE A 599 33.10 0.63 18.62
N THR A 600 32.23 0.87 19.60
CA THR A 600 32.58 1.68 20.79
C THR A 600 33.62 1.00 21.65
N ARG A 601 33.53 -0.33 21.82
CA ARG A 601 34.52 -1.11 22.57
C ARG A 601 35.89 -1.11 21.88
N VAL A 602 35.93 -1.23 20.55
CA VAL A 602 37.18 -1.14 19.77
C VAL A 602 37.76 0.27 19.80
N ALA A 603 36.91 1.29 19.72
CA ALA A 603 37.33 2.69 19.73
C ALA A 603 37.65 3.25 21.13
N GLY A 604 37.41 2.49 22.21
CA GLY A 604 37.58 2.96 23.58
C GLY A 604 36.59 4.08 23.97
N VAL A 605 35.43 4.13 23.32
CA VAL A 605 34.39 5.15 23.60
C VAL A 605 33.50 4.66 24.73
N HIS A 606 33.54 5.36 25.86
CA HIS A 606 32.76 5.04 27.06
C HIS A 606 31.50 5.89 27.22
N ASN A 607 31.47 7.08 26.59
CA ASN A 607 30.30 7.96 26.60
C ASN A 607 29.73 8.10 25.18
N LEU A 608 28.54 7.56 24.98
CA LEU A 608 27.83 7.60 23.70
C LEU A 608 26.96 8.84 23.53
N GLU A 609 26.74 9.63 24.58
CA GLU A 609 25.82 10.77 24.57
C GLU A 609 26.08 11.74 23.39
N PRO A 610 27.32 12.16 23.06
CA PRO A 610 27.52 13.08 21.94
C PRO A 610 27.09 12.50 20.59
N LEU A 611 27.19 11.17 20.42
CA LEU A 611 26.72 10.47 19.23
C LEU A 611 25.19 10.43 19.20
N LEU A 612 24.54 10.18 20.33
CA LEU A 612 23.08 10.23 20.45
C LEU A 612 22.56 11.63 20.11
N HIS A 613 23.22 12.65 20.67
CA HIS A 613 22.85 14.05 20.59
C HIS A 613 22.84 14.57 19.14
N TRP A 614 23.90 14.26 18.37
CA TRP A 614 24.04 14.71 16.98
C TRP A 614 23.58 13.69 15.94
N ALA A 615 22.96 12.57 16.36
CA ALA A 615 22.49 11.53 15.47
C ALA A 615 21.51 12.03 14.39
N PRO A 616 20.52 12.90 14.66
CA PRO A 616 19.61 13.40 13.62
C PRO A 616 20.36 14.07 12.46
N VAL A 617 21.28 14.99 12.77
CA VAL A 617 22.10 15.68 11.76
C VAL A 617 22.99 14.70 11.01
N ALA A 618 23.65 13.79 11.72
CA ALA A 618 24.51 12.77 11.11
C ALA A 618 23.72 11.86 10.15
N SER A 619 22.55 11.37 10.57
CA SER A 619 21.63 10.55 9.78
C SER A 619 21.21 11.27 8.49
N GLN A 620 20.74 12.52 8.59
CA GLN A 620 20.32 13.30 7.42
C GLN A 620 21.45 13.53 6.42
N LEU A 621 22.66 13.83 6.91
CA LEU A 621 23.84 13.98 6.05
C LEU A 621 24.22 12.66 5.37
N LEU A 622 24.14 11.54 6.09
CA LEU A 622 24.38 10.19 5.52
C LEU A 622 23.34 9.82 4.47
N TYR A 623 22.07 10.23 4.63
CA TYR A 623 21.01 9.98 3.65
C TYR A 623 21.23 10.69 2.30
N LEU A 624 22.00 11.79 2.27
CA LEU A 624 22.26 12.53 1.03
C LEU A 624 22.96 11.69 -0.03
N ALA A 625 23.90 10.83 0.36
CA ALA A 625 24.66 9.99 -0.56
C ALA A 625 23.76 8.97 -1.31
N PRO A 626 22.98 8.10 -0.64
CA PRO A 626 22.07 7.21 -1.34
C PRO A 626 20.90 7.95 -2.00
N MET A 627 20.44 9.08 -1.46
CA MET A 627 19.43 9.90 -2.13
C MET A 627 19.95 10.46 -3.47
N TYR A 628 21.22 10.88 -3.53
CA TYR A 628 21.89 11.24 -4.78
C TYR A 628 21.94 10.06 -5.76
N LEU A 629 22.23 8.84 -5.29
CA LEU A 629 22.18 7.62 -6.13
C LEU A 629 20.78 7.39 -6.71
N ILE A 630 19.71 7.68 -5.98
CA ILE A 630 18.34 7.58 -6.51
C ILE A 630 18.07 8.71 -7.52
N LEU A 631 18.46 9.94 -7.21
CA LEU A 631 18.21 11.12 -8.07
C LEU A 631 18.98 11.11 -9.38
N ARG A 632 20.20 10.53 -9.43
CA ARG A 632 20.96 10.42 -10.69
C ARG A 632 20.30 9.50 -11.73
N VAL A 633 19.48 8.56 -11.26
CA VAL A 633 18.67 7.64 -12.11
C VAL A 633 17.49 8.40 -12.72
N MET A 634 16.99 9.43 -12.04
CA MET A 634 15.80 10.14 -12.45
C MET A 634 16.05 11.06 -13.66
N ARG A 635 15.11 11.08 -14.61
CA ARG A 635 15.13 11.98 -15.77
C ARG A 635 14.60 13.36 -15.37
N ALA A 636 15.42 14.02 -14.56
CA ALA A 636 15.20 15.32 -13.94
C ALA A 636 16.31 16.30 -14.36
N ASN A 637 15.99 17.59 -14.45
CA ASN A 637 17.01 18.64 -14.58
C ASN A 637 17.68 18.89 -13.21
N TRP A 638 18.80 19.62 -13.19
CA TRP A 638 19.54 19.85 -11.96
C TRP A 638 18.72 20.60 -10.90
N ARG A 639 17.81 21.51 -11.28
CA ARG A 639 16.94 22.24 -10.35
C ARG A 639 15.96 21.31 -9.64
N ALA A 640 15.36 20.39 -10.38
CA ALA A 640 14.49 19.36 -9.83
C ALA A 640 15.26 18.43 -8.89
N GLN A 641 16.50 18.07 -9.21
CA GLN A 641 17.33 17.22 -8.35
C GLN A 641 17.68 17.93 -7.03
N TRP A 642 18.14 19.18 -7.09
CA TRP A 642 18.45 19.99 -5.91
C TRP A 642 17.20 20.31 -5.08
N LEU A 643 16.08 20.62 -5.71
CA LEU A 643 14.81 20.81 -5.00
C LEU A 643 14.31 19.52 -4.35
N ALA A 644 14.45 18.36 -5.01
CA ALA A 644 14.01 17.09 -4.45
C ALA A 644 14.81 16.70 -3.19
N VAL A 645 16.14 16.90 -3.19
CA VAL A 645 16.96 16.62 -1.99
C VAL A 645 16.75 17.66 -0.88
N TRP A 646 16.48 18.92 -1.25
CA TRP A 646 16.10 19.95 -0.27
C TRP A 646 14.75 19.64 0.38
N LEU A 647 13.74 19.27 -0.43
CA LEU A 647 12.42 18.84 0.06
C LEU A 647 12.52 17.57 0.89
N PHE A 648 13.42 16.64 0.55
CA PHE A 648 13.67 15.44 1.33
C PHE A 648 14.08 15.78 2.76
N ALA A 649 15.05 16.70 2.93
CA ALA A 649 15.49 17.15 4.25
C ALA A 649 14.41 17.94 5.01
N ALA A 650 13.62 18.76 4.30
CA ALA A 650 12.59 19.61 4.91
C ALA A 650 11.26 18.89 5.19
N ALA A 651 10.97 17.78 4.52
CA ALA A 651 9.76 16.98 4.73
C ALA A 651 9.95 15.89 5.79
N ASP A 652 11.19 15.59 6.20
CA ASP A 652 11.48 14.55 7.18
C ASP A 652 11.33 15.04 8.64
N TRP A 653 10.13 15.51 8.99
CA TRP A 653 9.81 15.98 10.34
C TRP A 653 9.47 14.85 11.33
N VAL A 654 9.47 13.59 10.87
CA VAL A 654 8.94 12.42 11.59
C VAL A 654 9.69 12.14 12.89
N GLY A 655 10.98 12.49 12.92
CA GLY A 655 11.82 12.32 14.09
C GLY A 655 12.26 10.89 14.35
N GLN A 656 12.39 10.08 13.30
CA GLN A 656 12.90 8.71 13.35
C GLN A 656 14.39 8.62 12.95
N ASP A 657 15.07 9.77 12.90
CA ASP A 657 16.47 9.96 12.55
C ASP A 657 17.39 10.10 13.78
N TYR A 658 16.82 10.02 14.99
CA TYR A 658 17.55 9.84 16.24
C TYR A 658 18.36 8.54 16.24
N PHE A 659 19.25 8.39 17.22
CA PHE A 659 20.08 7.21 17.40
C PHE A 659 19.23 5.95 17.61
N SER A 660 18.95 5.23 16.51
CA SER A 660 17.96 4.17 16.49
C SER A 660 18.19 3.14 15.37
N PRO A 661 17.73 1.89 15.58
CA PRO A 661 17.65 0.90 14.51
C PRO A 661 16.78 1.33 13.32
N GLN A 662 15.75 2.15 13.53
CA GLN A 662 14.87 2.64 12.47
C GLN A 662 15.59 3.62 11.54
N GLY A 663 16.31 4.60 12.08
CA GLY A 663 17.13 5.53 11.30
C GLY A 663 18.24 4.82 10.53
N PHE A 664 18.97 3.91 11.21
CA PHE A 664 19.97 3.06 10.56
C PHE A 664 19.37 2.18 9.45
N GLY A 665 18.22 1.56 9.71
CA GLY A 665 17.49 0.77 8.72
C GLY A 665 17.06 1.62 7.51
N TYR A 666 16.63 2.86 7.73
CA TYR A 666 16.26 3.77 6.65
C TYR A 666 17.46 4.13 5.76
N LEU A 667 18.65 4.35 6.34
CA LEU A 667 19.90 4.49 5.57
C LEU A 667 20.14 3.29 4.66
N LEU A 668 20.08 2.07 5.22
CA LEU A 668 20.29 0.83 4.48
C LEU A 668 19.23 0.62 3.39
N TYR A 669 17.97 0.99 3.65
CA TYR A 669 16.91 1.00 2.64
C TYR A 669 17.27 1.92 1.47
N LEU A 670 17.66 3.17 1.73
CA LEU A 670 18.04 4.11 0.66
C LEU A 670 19.26 3.61 -0.13
N VAL A 671 20.26 3.05 0.54
CA VAL A 671 21.44 2.43 -0.09
C VAL A 671 21.03 1.27 -0.99
N PHE A 672 20.19 0.36 -0.48
CA PHE A 672 19.70 -0.80 -1.23
C PHE A 672 18.96 -0.37 -2.50
N ILE A 673 18.03 0.57 -2.38
CA ILE A 673 17.27 1.11 -3.51
C ILE A 673 18.18 1.86 -4.48
N GLY A 674 19.12 2.67 -3.98
CA GLY A 674 20.11 3.38 -4.77
C GLY A 674 20.96 2.42 -5.62
N ILE A 675 21.43 1.31 -5.04
CA ILE A 675 22.18 0.28 -5.78
C ILE A 675 21.29 -0.43 -6.80
N LEU A 676 20.12 -0.89 -6.38
CA LEU A 676 19.19 -1.63 -7.25
C LEU A 676 18.82 -0.81 -8.50
N LEU A 677 18.51 0.47 -8.31
CA LEU A 677 18.12 1.37 -9.39
C LEU A 677 19.27 1.72 -10.31
N ASN A 678 20.53 1.75 -9.88
CA ASN A 678 21.61 2.15 -10.78
C ASN A 678 22.13 1.01 -11.66
N TRP A 679 22.27 -0.19 -11.10
CA TRP A 679 23.02 -1.28 -11.74
C TRP A 679 22.16 -2.49 -12.16
N PHE A 680 20.91 -2.55 -11.73
CA PHE A 680 20.02 -3.70 -12.02
C PHE A 680 18.75 -3.31 -12.77
N ARG A 681 18.75 -2.18 -13.49
CA ARG A 681 17.69 -1.86 -14.45
C ARG A 681 17.96 -2.47 -15.83
N PRO A 682 16.94 -2.82 -16.61
CA PRO A 682 17.13 -3.30 -17.97
C PRO A 682 17.85 -2.24 -18.83
N GLN A 683 18.99 -2.59 -19.43
CA GLN A 683 19.67 -1.77 -20.44
C GLN A 683 18.73 -1.58 -21.63
N SER A 684 18.37 -0.33 -21.90
CA SER A 684 17.53 0.04 -23.03
C SER A 684 18.36 -0.04 -24.33
N ARG A 685 18.54 -1.23 -24.90
CA ARG A 685 18.74 -1.31 -26.36
C ARG A 685 17.41 -0.93 -27.02
N ARG A 686 17.49 -0.04 -28.02
CA ARG A 686 16.39 0.50 -28.84
C ARG A 686 15.34 -0.51 -29.35
N SER A 687 15.51 -1.83 -29.18
CA SER A 687 14.64 -2.85 -29.77
C SER A 687 13.45 -3.32 -28.92
N ALA A 688 13.30 -2.97 -27.63
CA ALA A 688 12.15 -3.46 -26.84
C ALA A 688 10.94 -2.51 -26.83
N TRP A 689 11.11 -1.22 -27.09
CA TRP A 689 10.02 -0.24 -27.10
C TRP A 689 9.41 -0.04 -28.51
N ALA A 690 10.13 -0.43 -29.56
CA ALA A 690 9.63 -0.46 -30.94
C ALA A 690 8.97 -1.80 -31.31
N ALA A 691 9.45 -2.95 -30.79
CA ALA A 691 9.01 -4.27 -31.27
C ALA A 691 7.69 -4.81 -30.64
N GLY A 692 6.75 -3.94 -30.27
CA GLY A 692 5.38 -4.40 -30.01
C GLY A 692 4.50 -3.49 -29.18
N GLY A 693 4.48 -2.21 -29.55
CA GLY A 693 3.22 -1.50 -29.62
C GLY A 693 2.82 -1.50 -31.09
N GLY A 694 1.76 -2.22 -31.46
CA GLY A 694 1.23 -2.15 -32.82
C GLY A 694 0.98 -0.70 -33.24
N ARG A 695 1.05 -0.44 -34.56
CA ARG A 695 0.87 0.86 -35.23
C ARG A 695 -0.35 1.68 -34.74
N LEU A 696 -1.34 1.05 -34.08
CA LEU A 696 -2.49 1.71 -33.48
C LEU A 696 -2.21 2.45 -32.15
N ARG A 697 -1.18 2.04 -31.38
CA ARG A 697 -0.75 2.75 -30.17
C ARG A 697 -0.02 4.04 -30.52
N SER A 698 0.79 4.02 -31.59
CA SER A 698 1.44 5.20 -32.17
C SER A 698 0.46 6.14 -32.87
N PHE A 699 -0.71 5.65 -33.32
CA PHE A 699 -1.69 6.47 -34.04
C PHE A 699 -2.49 7.42 -33.12
N PHE A 700 -2.74 7.07 -31.85
CA PHE A 700 -3.53 7.92 -30.93
C PHE A 700 -2.72 8.64 -29.84
N ARG A 701 -1.58 8.10 -29.40
CA ARG A 701 -0.70 8.72 -28.38
C ARG A 701 0.73 8.21 -28.59
N GLY A 702 1.65 9.09 -29.01
CA GLY A 702 3.08 8.79 -29.06
C GLY A 702 3.63 8.18 -27.75
N PRO A 703 4.71 7.40 -27.81
CA PRO A 703 5.22 6.61 -26.68
C PRO A 703 5.55 7.50 -25.47
N PHE A 704 5.24 7.02 -24.26
CA PHE A 704 5.71 7.68 -23.04
C PHE A 704 7.24 7.60 -23.00
N ALA A 705 7.89 8.73 -22.74
CA ALA A 705 9.31 8.74 -22.44
C ALA A 705 9.52 8.10 -21.05
N PRO A 706 10.51 7.21 -20.87
CA PRO A 706 10.89 6.74 -19.55
C PRO A 706 11.24 7.92 -18.65
N GLY A 707 10.69 7.93 -17.43
CA GLY A 707 11.01 8.91 -16.39
C GLY A 707 12.38 8.73 -15.78
N GLU A 708 13.09 7.67 -16.17
CA GLU A 708 14.43 7.33 -15.69
C GLU A 708 15.46 7.39 -16.83
N ARG A 709 16.70 7.79 -16.52
CA ARG A 709 17.84 7.79 -17.46
C ARG A 709 18.28 6.36 -17.76
N PRO A 710 18.88 6.06 -18.92
CA PRO A 710 19.46 4.75 -19.19
C PRO A 710 20.44 4.32 -18.08
N PRO A 711 20.48 3.04 -17.69
CA PRO A 711 21.49 2.57 -16.75
C PRO A 711 22.88 2.68 -17.37
N ALA A 712 23.89 2.98 -16.54
CA ALA A 712 25.28 2.97 -16.98
C ALA A 712 25.69 1.57 -17.44
N GLU A 713 26.64 1.50 -18.36
CA GLU A 713 27.31 0.24 -18.66
C GLU A 713 28.08 -0.22 -17.43
N SER A 714 27.91 -1.49 -17.08
CA SER A 714 28.58 -2.09 -15.92
C SER A 714 28.99 -3.51 -16.27
N SER A 715 30.15 -3.90 -15.78
CA SER A 715 30.69 -5.23 -16.05
C SER A 715 29.90 -6.29 -15.28
N VAL A 716 29.98 -7.54 -15.75
CA VAL A 716 29.40 -8.69 -15.04
C VAL A 716 30.02 -8.83 -13.64
N GLY A 717 31.32 -8.54 -13.50
CA GLY A 717 32.04 -8.57 -12.23
C GLY A 717 31.48 -7.56 -11.23
N GLU A 718 31.33 -6.30 -11.64
CA GLU A 718 30.74 -5.24 -10.81
C GLU A 718 29.33 -5.59 -10.34
N ARG A 719 28.46 -6.04 -11.26
CA ARG A 719 27.09 -6.44 -10.93
C ARG A 719 27.04 -7.65 -10.02
N THR A 720 28.03 -8.55 -10.09
CA THR A 720 28.16 -9.68 -9.17
C THR A 720 28.52 -9.20 -7.77
N VAL A 721 29.54 -8.33 -7.63
CA VAL A 721 29.93 -7.74 -6.34
C VAL A 721 28.77 -6.95 -5.72
N LEU A 722 28.08 -6.13 -6.51
CA LEU A 722 26.92 -5.36 -6.05
C LEU A 722 25.75 -6.25 -5.61
N LEU A 723 25.56 -7.42 -6.23
CA LEU A 723 24.57 -8.40 -5.77
C LEU A 723 24.93 -8.91 -4.36
N PHE A 724 26.20 -9.26 -4.12
CA PHE A 724 26.65 -9.65 -2.78
C PHE A 724 26.47 -8.53 -1.76
N ILE A 725 26.80 -7.28 -2.14
CA ILE A 725 26.56 -6.10 -1.28
C ILE A 725 25.07 -5.98 -0.95
N LEU A 726 24.16 -6.12 -1.93
CA LEU A 726 22.72 -6.09 -1.67
C LEU A 726 22.28 -7.18 -0.68
N VAL A 727 22.80 -8.40 -0.82
CA VAL A 727 22.50 -9.52 0.10
C VAL A 727 23.01 -9.23 1.51
N VAL A 728 24.24 -8.70 1.65
CA VAL A 728 24.82 -8.32 2.95
C VAL A 728 24.05 -7.18 3.59
N VAL A 729 23.78 -6.10 2.85
CA VAL A 729 22.98 -4.96 3.32
C VAL A 729 21.62 -5.44 3.81
N PHE A 730 20.97 -6.35 3.07
CA PHE A 730 19.70 -6.91 3.49
C PHE A 730 19.82 -7.78 4.74
N ALA A 731 20.81 -8.66 4.82
CA ALA A 731 21.06 -9.48 6.01
C ALA A 731 21.26 -8.62 7.27
N VAL A 732 22.09 -7.56 7.16
CA VAL A 732 22.31 -6.59 8.24
C VAL A 732 21.01 -5.88 8.61
N THR A 733 20.22 -5.46 7.62
CA THR A 733 18.91 -4.83 7.87
C THR A 733 17.96 -5.79 8.59
N THR A 734 17.90 -7.06 8.17
CA THR A 734 17.08 -8.11 8.78
C THR A 734 17.50 -8.40 10.21
N ALA A 735 18.78 -8.37 10.52
CA ALA A 735 19.26 -8.55 11.89
C ALA A 735 19.10 -7.31 12.77
N SER A 736 18.95 -6.12 12.17
CA SER A 736 18.98 -4.84 12.89
C SER A 736 17.60 -4.24 13.13
N HIS A 737 16.60 -4.53 12.29
CA HIS A 737 15.30 -3.87 12.40
C HIS A 737 14.14 -4.76 11.94
N GLN A 738 13.03 -4.69 12.68
CA GLN A 738 11.86 -5.54 12.46
C GLN A 738 11.06 -5.21 11.19
N LEU A 739 10.88 -3.93 10.83
CA LEU A 739 9.98 -3.51 9.74
C LEU A 739 10.68 -3.30 8.39
N THR A 740 11.86 -2.68 8.40
CA THR A 740 12.57 -2.22 7.19
C THR A 740 12.82 -3.33 6.15
N PRO A 741 13.20 -4.58 6.53
CA PRO A 741 13.40 -5.67 5.58
C PRO A 741 12.15 -5.94 4.72
N PHE A 742 10.96 -5.86 5.31
CA PHE A 742 9.72 -6.04 4.57
C PHE A 742 9.51 -4.93 3.53
N LEU A 743 9.90 -3.68 3.82
CA LEU A 743 9.76 -2.61 2.85
C LEU A 743 10.76 -2.70 1.72
N ILE A 744 12.00 -3.12 2.01
CA ILE A 744 12.96 -3.45 0.96
C ILE A 744 12.40 -4.57 0.06
N LEU A 745 11.85 -5.63 0.67
CA LEU A 745 11.23 -6.75 -0.04
C LEU A 745 10.07 -6.29 -0.93
N PHE A 746 9.13 -5.51 -0.40
CA PHE A 746 7.97 -5.01 -1.14
C PHE A 746 8.36 -4.09 -2.30
N VAL A 747 9.27 -3.14 -2.07
CA VAL A 747 9.74 -2.23 -3.12
C VAL A 747 10.53 -2.99 -4.18
N CYS A 748 11.41 -3.92 -3.79
CA CYS A 748 12.13 -4.78 -4.72
C CYS A 748 11.16 -5.63 -5.57
N GLY A 749 10.17 -6.25 -4.93
CA GLY A 749 9.11 -7.02 -5.60
C GLY A 749 8.32 -6.16 -6.60
N ALA A 750 7.88 -4.98 -6.18
CA ALA A 750 7.18 -4.04 -7.04
C ALA A 750 8.04 -3.60 -8.23
N LEU A 751 9.32 -3.29 -8.03
CA LEU A 751 10.25 -2.95 -9.11
C LEU A 751 10.44 -4.12 -10.10
N VAL A 752 10.44 -5.37 -9.64
CA VAL A 752 10.44 -6.55 -10.52
C VAL A 752 9.12 -6.63 -11.31
N LEU A 753 7.97 -6.46 -10.65
CA LEU A 753 6.63 -6.51 -11.28
C LEU A 753 6.46 -5.43 -12.36
N VAL A 754 6.90 -4.20 -12.09
CA VAL A 754 6.85 -3.09 -13.07
C VAL A 754 7.97 -3.14 -14.11
N ARG A 755 8.79 -4.21 -14.10
CA ARG A 755 9.91 -4.50 -15.02
C ARG A 755 11.03 -3.46 -14.96
N ARG A 756 11.31 -2.93 -13.77
CA ARG A 756 12.39 -2.01 -13.45
C ARG A 756 13.55 -2.66 -12.70
N SER A 757 13.50 -3.97 -12.42
CA SER A 757 14.64 -4.74 -11.94
C SER A 757 14.91 -5.96 -12.83
N THR A 758 16.18 -6.23 -13.13
CA THR A 758 16.64 -7.43 -13.83
C THR A 758 16.75 -8.63 -12.90
N LEU A 759 16.92 -8.41 -11.59
CA LEU A 759 17.09 -9.44 -10.57
C LEU A 759 15.72 -10.00 -10.14
N ARG A 760 15.13 -10.84 -10.99
CA ARG A 760 13.74 -11.32 -10.78
C ARG A 760 13.60 -12.34 -9.65
N GLY A 761 14.68 -13.04 -9.29
CA GLY A 761 14.68 -13.96 -8.15
C GLY A 761 15.05 -13.31 -6.83
N LEU A 762 15.55 -12.07 -6.83
CA LEU A 762 15.95 -11.37 -5.62
C LEU A 762 14.82 -11.28 -4.57
N PRO A 763 13.57 -10.88 -4.90
CA PRO A 763 12.50 -10.87 -3.90
C PRO A 763 12.27 -12.21 -3.20
N ILE A 764 12.47 -13.33 -3.90
CA ILE A 764 12.34 -14.67 -3.30
C ILE A 764 13.47 -14.91 -2.30
N LEU A 765 14.71 -14.58 -2.66
CA LEU A 765 15.86 -14.66 -1.75
C LEU A 765 15.65 -13.81 -0.50
N LEU A 766 15.24 -12.55 -0.67
CA LEU A 766 14.96 -11.64 0.43
C LEU A 766 13.82 -12.17 1.33
N GLY A 767 12.76 -12.70 0.72
CA GLY A 767 11.63 -13.30 1.45
C GLY A 767 12.05 -14.52 2.27
N VAL A 768 12.90 -15.40 1.71
CA VAL A 768 13.48 -16.55 2.41
C VAL A 768 14.32 -16.10 3.61
N MET A 769 15.17 -15.08 3.44
CA MET A 769 16.02 -14.57 4.53
C MET A 769 15.20 -13.97 5.68
N VAL A 770 14.15 -13.21 5.38
CA VAL A 770 13.25 -12.65 6.42
C VAL A 770 12.44 -13.75 7.10
N ALA A 771 11.83 -14.65 6.33
CA ALA A 771 11.06 -15.77 6.89
C ALA A 771 11.91 -16.65 7.79
N ALA A 772 13.16 -16.90 7.40
CA ALA A 772 14.15 -17.60 8.22
C ALA A 772 14.48 -16.84 9.51
N TRP A 773 14.78 -15.55 9.45
CA TRP A 773 15.09 -14.77 10.64
C TRP A 773 13.92 -14.77 11.64
N VAL A 774 12.71 -14.50 11.16
CA VAL A 774 11.49 -14.50 11.99
C VAL A 774 11.25 -15.88 12.58
N SER A 775 11.38 -16.94 11.79
CA SER A 775 11.11 -18.29 12.28
C SER A 775 12.10 -18.75 13.36
N PHE A 776 13.41 -18.50 13.17
CA PHE A 776 14.46 -19.12 13.97
C PHE A 776 15.16 -18.20 14.98
N MET A 777 15.37 -16.93 14.63
CA MET A 777 16.11 -15.98 15.48
C MET A 777 15.17 -15.21 16.41
N THR A 778 13.95 -14.91 15.95
CA THR A 778 12.98 -14.16 16.77
C THR A 778 11.97 -15.07 17.48
N THR A 779 12.26 -16.38 17.59
CA THR A 779 11.36 -17.38 18.23
C THR A 779 10.95 -16.96 19.63
N ALA A 780 11.91 -16.45 20.41
CA ALA A 780 11.68 -16.07 21.79
C ALA A 780 10.68 -14.89 21.93
N TYR A 781 10.60 -14.04 20.91
CA TYR A 781 9.61 -12.97 20.86
C TYR A 781 8.24 -13.48 20.41
N TRP A 782 8.14 -14.19 19.28
CA TRP A 782 6.83 -14.51 18.72
C TRP A 782 6.11 -15.67 19.41
N ALA A 783 6.80 -16.58 20.09
CA ALA A 783 6.15 -17.70 20.79
C ALA A 783 5.11 -17.23 21.84
N GLY A 784 5.30 -16.05 22.43
CA GLY A 784 4.32 -15.42 23.32
C GLY A 784 3.46 -14.32 22.69
N HIS A 785 3.74 -13.91 21.45
CA HIS A 785 3.17 -12.72 20.80
C HIS A 785 2.63 -13.00 19.39
N VAL A 786 2.18 -14.24 19.12
CA VAL A 786 1.63 -14.63 17.80
C VAL A 786 0.45 -13.73 17.40
N GLY A 787 -0.41 -13.40 18.37
CA GLY A 787 -1.54 -12.49 18.16
C GLY A 787 -1.10 -11.11 17.68
N ASP A 788 -0.08 -10.52 18.29
CA ASP A 788 0.44 -9.19 17.94
C ASP A 788 1.19 -9.18 16.60
N LEU A 789 1.81 -10.30 16.23
CA LEU A 789 2.52 -10.45 14.97
C LEU A 789 1.59 -10.45 13.76
N PHE A 790 0.36 -10.92 13.95
CA PHE A 790 -0.64 -11.09 12.90
C PHE A 790 -1.87 -10.18 13.04
N SER A 791 -2.00 -9.43 14.14
CA SER A 791 -3.09 -8.47 14.39
C SER A 791 -3.23 -7.39 13.30
N GLY A 792 -2.12 -7.07 12.61
CA GLY A 792 -2.11 -6.12 11.51
C GLY A 792 -2.72 -6.64 10.20
N MET A 793 -2.83 -7.96 10.02
CA MET A 793 -3.33 -8.56 8.77
C MET A 793 -4.84 -8.35 8.65
N GLY A 794 -5.26 -7.60 7.63
CA GLY A 794 -6.67 -7.24 7.39
C GLY A 794 -7.12 -5.94 8.07
N ALA A 795 -6.26 -5.32 8.90
CA ALA A 795 -6.50 -4.09 9.65
C ALA A 795 -5.78 -2.86 9.06
N LEU A 796 -5.38 -2.91 7.78
CA LEU A 796 -4.52 -1.89 7.14
C LEU A 796 -5.03 -0.46 7.35
N LEU A 797 -6.33 -0.26 7.24
CA LEU A 797 -6.92 1.07 7.40
C LEU A 797 -7.05 1.46 8.87
N SER A 798 -7.52 0.57 9.76
CA SER A 798 -7.64 0.88 11.19
C SER A 798 -6.28 1.22 11.81
N ASN A 799 -5.21 0.57 11.36
CA ASN A 799 -3.84 0.87 11.75
C ASN A 799 -3.39 2.26 11.25
N LEU A 800 -3.77 2.65 10.02
CA LEU A 800 -3.49 3.98 9.49
C LEU A 800 -4.35 5.06 10.15
N THR A 801 -5.63 4.82 10.40
CA THR A 801 -6.53 5.80 11.02
C THR A 801 -6.26 5.94 12.51
N GLY A 802 -5.96 4.85 13.24
CA GLY A 802 -5.54 4.89 14.64
C GLY A 802 -4.24 5.67 14.81
N GLY A 803 -3.26 5.45 13.93
CA GLY A 803 -1.98 6.17 13.97
C GLY A 803 -2.05 7.65 13.57
N VAL A 804 -3.16 8.12 12.99
CA VAL A 804 -3.36 9.50 12.51
C VAL A 804 -4.41 10.25 13.34
N ALA A 805 -5.63 9.73 13.45
CA ALA A 805 -6.73 10.37 14.17
C ALA A 805 -6.69 10.08 15.67
N GLY A 806 -6.28 8.87 16.07
CA GLY A 806 -6.17 8.48 17.49
C GLY A 806 -5.04 9.17 18.25
N ARG A 807 -4.16 9.88 17.55
CA ARG A 807 -3.03 10.61 18.14
C ARG A 807 -3.31 12.08 18.44
N VAL A 808 -4.49 12.59 18.11
CA VAL A 808 -4.83 13.99 18.42
C VAL A 808 -5.26 14.06 19.88
N SER A 809 -4.43 14.69 20.72
CA SER A 809 -4.67 14.88 22.14
C SER A 809 -6.00 15.58 22.38
N SER A 810 -6.78 15.06 23.31
CA SER A 810 -7.97 15.70 23.86
C SER A 810 -7.65 16.58 25.08
N GLY A 811 -6.46 16.43 25.67
CA GLY A 811 -6.04 17.14 26.88
C GLY A 811 -5.64 18.60 26.66
N SER A 812 -5.04 18.92 25.51
CA SER A 812 -4.57 20.28 25.19
C SER A 812 -4.86 20.70 23.75
N VAL A 813 -5.42 21.90 23.60
CA VAL A 813 -5.69 22.52 22.29
C VAL A 813 -4.39 22.81 21.52
N SER A 814 -3.33 23.24 22.21
CA SER A 814 -2.05 23.55 21.56
C SER A 814 -1.38 22.29 21.03
N LEU A 815 -1.34 21.21 21.82
CA LEU A 815 -0.79 19.92 21.38
C LEU A 815 -1.63 19.32 20.23
N ALA A 816 -2.96 19.37 20.33
CA ALA A 816 -3.87 18.95 19.26
C ALA A 816 -3.64 19.73 17.96
N THR A 817 -3.31 21.02 18.06
CA THR A 817 -2.98 21.88 16.90
C THR A 817 -1.69 21.43 16.24
N VAL A 818 -0.63 21.14 17.02
CA VAL A 818 0.63 20.61 16.48
C VAL A 818 0.40 19.26 15.79
N GLN A 819 -0.31 18.35 16.43
CA GLN A 819 -0.60 17.02 15.87
C GLN A 819 -1.46 17.10 14.60
N THR A 820 -2.43 18.02 14.55
CA THR A 820 -3.18 18.32 13.33
C THR A 820 -2.27 18.92 12.24
N GLY A 821 -1.31 19.78 12.63
CA GLY A 821 -0.26 20.29 11.76
C GLY A 821 0.55 19.18 11.08
N ARG A 822 0.90 18.12 11.81
CA ARG A 822 1.59 16.92 11.27
C ARG A 822 0.80 16.26 10.14
N ILE A 823 -0.52 16.15 10.31
CA ILE A 823 -1.41 15.61 9.28
C ILE A 823 -1.46 16.52 8.05
N LEU A 824 -1.60 17.84 8.27
CA LEU A 824 -1.70 18.83 7.20
C LEU A 824 -0.41 18.91 6.37
N ILE A 825 0.76 18.90 7.00
CA ILE A 825 2.04 18.95 6.29
C ILE A 825 2.28 17.66 5.50
N ALA A 826 1.96 16.49 6.07
CA ALA A 826 2.04 15.21 5.37
C ALA A 826 1.13 15.19 4.14
N ALA A 827 -0.14 15.60 4.32
CA ALA A 827 -1.11 15.71 3.24
C ALA A 827 -0.63 16.69 2.16
N THR A 828 -0.05 17.83 2.55
CA THR A 828 0.50 18.82 1.62
C THR A 828 1.60 18.22 0.75
N VAL A 829 2.58 17.53 1.36
CA VAL A 829 3.65 16.83 0.62
C VAL A 829 3.08 15.82 -0.38
N MET A 830 2.08 15.04 0.04
CA MET A 830 1.42 14.04 -0.81
C MET A 830 0.62 14.68 -1.97
N ILE A 831 -0.11 15.76 -1.72
CA ILE A 831 -0.87 16.50 -2.75
C ILE A 831 0.10 17.10 -3.77
N VAL A 832 1.17 17.76 -3.32
CA VAL A 832 2.19 18.34 -4.20
C VAL A 832 2.87 17.25 -5.04
N ALA A 833 3.16 16.08 -4.45
CA ALA A 833 3.68 14.93 -5.18
C ALA A 833 2.69 14.39 -6.23
N ALA A 834 1.41 14.24 -5.88
CA ALA A 834 0.37 13.78 -6.80
C ALA A 834 0.16 14.75 -7.98
N LEU A 835 0.16 16.06 -7.71
CA LEU A 835 0.11 17.10 -8.75
C LEU A 835 1.35 17.06 -9.65
N GLY A 836 2.53 16.83 -9.08
CA GLY A 836 3.77 16.66 -9.83
C GLY A 836 3.75 15.43 -10.74
N LEU A 837 3.25 14.29 -10.24
CA LEU A 837 3.02 13.09 -11.04
C LEU A 837 2.03 13.35 -12.17
N LEU A 838 0.89 14.00 -11.89
CA LEU A 838 -0.11 14.37 -12.90
C LEU A 838 0.53 15.25 -13.97
N ARG A 839 1.31 16.26 -13.58
CA ARG A 839 2.00 17.17 -14.50
C ARG A 839 3.02 16.44 -15.39
N ARG A 840 3.75 15.45 -14.87
CA ARG A 840 4.66 14.58 -15.65
C ARG A 840 3.90 13.64 -16.60
N ARG A 841 2.80 13.05 -16.13
CA ARG A 841 1.92 12.19 -16.94
C ARG A 841 1.29 12.95 -18.10
N LEU A 842 0.85 14.19 -17.88
CA LEU A 842 0.33 15.09 -18.92
C LEU A 842 1.40 15.42 -19.97
N ARG A 843 2.68 15.44 -19.58
CA ARG A 843 3.84 15.58 -20.48
C ARG A 843 4.32 14.26 -21.08
N ARG A 844 3.56 13.17 -20.89
CA ARG A 844 3.86 11.82 -21.40
C ARG A 844 5.19 11.26 -20.89
N ILE A 845 5.53 11.51 -19.64
CA ILE A 845 6.68 10.89 -18.97
C ILE A 845 6.19 9.84 -17.97
N ASP A 846 6.84 8.67 -17.96
CA ASP A 846 6.46 7.51 -17.14
C ASP A 846 7.41 7.32 -15.95
N ASP A 847 7.09 7.96 -14.83
CA ASP A 847 7.83 7.92 -13.56
C ASP A 847 7.50 6.70 -12.70
N ARG A 848 7.72 5.50 -13.22
CA ARG A 848 7.37 4.27 -12.50
C ARG A 848 8.14 4.09 -11.21
N VAL A 849 9.45 4.37 -11.23
CA VAL A 849 10.29 4.23 -10.02
C VAL A 849 9.78 5.13 -8.91
N ALA A 850 9.57 6.44 -9.18
CA ALA A 850 9.09 7.37 -8.17
C ALA A 850 7.68 7.02 -7.67
N LEU A 851 6.80 6.52 -8.55
CA LEU A 851 5.47 6.03 -8.15
C LEU A 851 5.55 4.78 -7.26
N VAL A 852 6.48 3.86 -7.54
CA VAL A 852 6.71 2.68 -6.69
C VAL A 852 7.19 3.10 -5.30
N LEU A 853 8.17 4.01 -5.22
CA LEU A 853 8.66 4.54 -3.95
C LEU A 853 7.59 5.31 -3.18
N LEU A 854 6.65 5.95 -3.87
CA LEU A 854 5.52 6.64 -3.26
C LEU A 854 4.44 5.67 -2.71
N ALA A 855 4.06 4.66 -3.50
CA ALA A 855 2.84 3.89 -3.23
C ALA A 855 3.09 2.61 -2.41
N VAL A 856 4.24 1.95 -2.61
CA VAL A 856 4.50 0.65 -1.99
C VAL A 856 4.65 0.69 -0.46
N PRO A 857 5.23 1.73 0.16
CA PRO A 857 5.32 1.78 1.62
C PRO A 857 3.98 1.69 2.33
N PHE A 858 2.85 2.07 1.70
CA PHE A 858 1.52 1.90 2.29
C PHE A 858 1.15 0.43 2.56
N LEU A 859 1.80 -0.54 1.89
CA LEU A 859 1.62 -1.96 2.21
C LEU A 859 2.14 -2.34 3.60
N ALA A 860 3.03 -1.52 4.19
CA ALA A 860 3.55 -1.73 5.54
C ALA A 860 2.45 -1.74 6.61
N ALA A 861 1.39 -0.96 6.41
CA ALA A 861 0.28 -0.84 7.35
C ALA A 861 -0.52 -2.14 7.54
N GLY A 862 -0.39 -3.09 6.60
CA GLY A 862 -1.00 -4.42 6.69
C GLY A 862 -0.12 -5.47 7.36
N LEU A 863 1.09 -5.11 7.82
CA LEU A 863 1.98 -6.04 8.54
C LEU A 863 1.71 -6.02 10.03
N GLN A 864 1.97 -4.90 10.71
CA GLN A 864 1.82 -4.75 12.16
C GLN A 864 1.45 -3.30 12.52
N SER A 865 0.78 -3.10 13.67
CA SER A 865 0.41 -1.78 14.17
C SER A 865 1.60 -0.96 14.69
N TYR A 866 2.65 -1.63 15.18
CA TYR A 866 3.86 -1.01 15.74
C TYR A 866 3.52 0.07 16.80
N GLY A 867 2.81 -0.30 17.86
CA GLY A 867 2.40 0.65 18.91
C GLY A 867 1.67 1.90 18.37
N GLY A 868 0.87 1.71 17.31
CA GLY A 868 0.19 2.79 16.59
C GLY A 868 1.10 3.67 15.70
N GLU A 869 2.43 3.56 15.73
CA GLU A 869 3.39 4.41 14.97
C GLU A 869 3.47 4.08 13.47
N ILE A 870 2.78 3.05 13.00
CA ILE A 870 2.93 2.59 11.61
C ILE A 870 2.65 3.69 10.57
N ALA A 871 1.74 4.63 10.85
CA ALA A 871 1.46 5.76 9.97
C ALA A 871 2.69 6.67 9.76
N LEU A 872 3.43 6.97 10.82
CA LEU A 872 4.65 7.76 10.78
C LEU A 872 5.74 7.04 9.99
N ARG A 873 5.87 5.72 10.20
CA ARG A 873 6.81 4.87 9.46
C ARG A 873 6.48 4.82 7.98
N VAL A 874 5.21 4.63 7.62
CA VAL A 874 4.76 4.69 6.23
C VAL A 874 5.16 6.03 5.60
N TYR A 875 4.87 7.15 6.27
CA TYR A 875 5.25 8.46 5.75
C TYR A 875 6.75 8.59 5.52
N LEU A 876 7.59 8.22 6.49
CA LEU A 876 9.07 8.23 6.36
C LEU A 876 9.55 7.55 5.07
N PHE A 877 9.04 6.35 4.78
CA PHE A 877 9.46 5.60 3.59
C PHE A 877 8.86 6.12 2.27
N VAL A 878 7.79 6.93 2.31
CA VAL A 878 7.19 7.57 1.13
C VAL A 878 7.95 8.85 0.72
N ILE A 879 8.62 9.53 1.65
CA ILE A 879 9.33 10.80 1.43
C ILE A 879 10.25 10.79 0.18
N PRO A 880 11.08 9.77 -0.10
CA PRO A 880 11.96 9.79 -1.27
C PRO A 880 11.17 9.89 -2.58
N GLY A 881 10.11 9.10 -2.72
CA GLY A 881 9.23 9.12 -3.89
C GLY A 881 8.41 10.41 -3.97
N ALA A 882 7.88 10.87 -2.84
CA ALA A 882 7.08 12.09 -2.74
C ALA A 882 7.89 13.33 -3.13
N CYS A 883 9.10 13.50 -2.59
CA CYS A 883 9.94 14.67 -2.85
C CYS A 883 10.42 14.75 -4.30
N ILE A 884 10.73 13.60 -4.93
CA ILE A 884 11.05 13.53 -6.37
C ILE A 884 9.86 14.01 -7.20
N LEU A 885 8.66 13.50 -6.92
CA LEU A 885 7.45 13.87 -7.65
C LEU A 885 7.04 15.32 -7.37
N ALA A 886 7.16 15.79 -6.13
CA ALA A 886 6.88 17.16 -5.74
C ALA A 886 7.79 18.15 -6.48
N ALA A 887 9.09 17.85 -6.60
CA ALA A 887 10.00 18.67 -7.39
C ALA A 887 9.59 18.77 -8.87
N TYR A 888 8.99 17.71 -9.44
CA TYR A 888 8.47 17.74 -10.81
C TYR A 888 7.24 18.61 -11.01
N LEU A 889 6.53 18.97 -9.94
CA LEU A 889 5.47 19.98 -10.04
C LEU A 889 6.05 21.30 -10.53
N PHE A 890 7.21 21.73 -9.99
CA PHE A 890 7.83 23.02 -10.32
C PHE A 890 8.74 22.92 -11.55
N PHE A 891 9.53 21.83 -11.64
CA PHE A 891 10.54 21.63 -12.67
C PHE A 891 10.29 20.33 -13.47
N PRO A 892 9.25 20.28 -14.33
CA PRO A 892 8.81 19.05 -14.99
C PRO A 892 9.67 18.59 -16.19
N THR A 893 10.47 19.49 -16.78
CA THR A 893 11.18 19.31 -18.06
C THR A 893 12.70 19.18 -17.86
N THR A 894 13.38 18.45 -18.75
CA THR A 894 14.83 18.24 -18.69
C THR A 894 15.68 19.43 -19.12
N PHE A 895 15.17 20.31 -20.00
CA PHE A 895 15.99 21.32 -20.68
C PHE A 895 15.63 22.78 -20.39
N THR A 896 14.35 23.17 -20.25
CA THR A 896 13.97 24.54 -19.83
C THR A 896 12.59 24.59 -19.16
N ALA A 897 12.45 25.44 -18.14
CA ALA A 897 11.15 25.83 -17.58
C ALA A 897 10.72 27.14 -18.29
N PRO A 898 9.67 27.15 -19.12
CA PRO A 898 9.25 28.34 -19.88
C PRO A 898 8.83 29.52 -18.99
N ARG A 899 8.63 29.31 -17.69
CA ARG A 899 8.38 30.34 -16.67
C ARG A 899 9.25 30.10 -15.43
N ARG A 900 10.58 30.13 -15.58
CA ARG A 900 11.55 29.87 -14.49
C ARG A 900 11.25 30.67 -13.22
N THR A 901 10.97 31.97 -13.36
CA THR A 901 10.66 32.84 -12.22
C THR A 901 9.43 32.37 -11.47
N LEU A 902 8.32 32.11 -12.16
CA LEU A 902 7.09 31.60 -11.54
C LEU A 902 7.31 30.23 -10.87
N ALA A 903 8.07 29.33 -11.50
CA ALA A 903 8.39 28.03 -10.94
C ALA A 903 9.20 28.15 -9.64
N VAL A 904 10.18 29.06 -9.58
CA VAL A 904 10.96 29.32 -8.36
C VAL A 904 10.11 30.01 -7.31
N LEU A 905 9.29 31.02 -7.65
CA LEU A 905 8.44 31.71 -6.68
C LEU A 905 7.44 30.75 -6.01
N THR A 906 6.79 29.88 -6.81
CA THR A 906 5.87 28.87 -6.29
C THR A 906 6.60 27.76 -5.51
N ALA A 907 7.82 27.37 -5.91
CA ALA A 907 8.68 26.48 -5.13
C ALA A 907 9.14 27.13 -3.82
N THR A 908 9.35 28.44 -3.80
CA THR A 908 9.72 29.21 -2.60
C THR A 908 8.56 29.26 -1.62
N ALA A 909 7.35 29.59 -2.08
CA ALA A 909 6.16 29.54 -1.24
C ALA A 909 5.94 28.13 -0.65
N CYS A 910 6.04 27.09 -1.48
CA CYS A 910 5.94 25.70 -1.03
C CYS A 910 7.04 25.33 -0.03
N GLY A 911 8.28 25.73 -0.29
CA GLY A 911 9.42 25.49 0.59
C GLY A 911 9.28 26.21 1.94
N LEU A 912 8.78 27.45 1.95
CA LEU A 912 8.50 28.18 3.19
C LEU A 912 7.41 27.50 4.02
N VAL A 913 6.34 27.01 3.39
CA VAL A 913 5.29 26.25 4.09
C VAL A 913 5.82 24.95 4.67
N ILE A 914 6.63 24.19 3.91
CA ILE A 914 7.18 22.92 4.37
C ILE A 914 8.23 23.13 5.47
N ALA A 915 9.19 24.05 5.30
CA ALA A 915 10.22 24.31 6.30
C ALA A 915 9.67 25.01 7.56
N GLY A 916 8.72 25.95 7.40
CA GLY A 916 8.04 26.55 8.55
C GLY A 916 7.15 25.54 9.28
N GLY A 917 6.42 24.72 8.52
CA GLY A 917 5.66 23.61 9.07
C GLY A 917 6.53 22.59 9.78
N PHE A 918 7.73 22.29 9.26
CA PHE A 918 8.71 21.42 9.92
C PHE A 918 9.03 21.93 11.33
N LEU A 919 9.40 23.21 11.49
CA LEU A 919 9.73 23.77 12.79
C LEU A 919 8.56 23.63 13.77
N PHE A 920 7.34 23.86 13.28
CA PHE A 920 6.12 23.73 14.08
C PHE A 920 5.84 22.29 14.51
N VAL A 921 5.96 21.31 13.59
CA VAL A 921 5.48 19.95 13.84
C VAL A 921 6.53 19.00 14.43
N ARG A 922 7.82 19.21 14.13
CA ARG A 922 8.95 18.42 14.64
C ARG A 922 9.19 18.68 16.12
N PHE A 923 9.08 19.94 16.52
CA PHE A 923 9.46 20.42 17.85
C PHE A 923 8.26 20.72 18.76
N GLY A 924 7.05 20.32 18.38
CA GLY A 924 5.85 20.58 19.19
C GLY A 924 5.76 19.78 20.49
N ASN A 925 6.56 18.71 20.62
CA ASN A 925 6.61 17.84 21.80
C ASN A 925 7.77 18.19 22.75
N GLU A 926 8.54 19.24 22.46
CA GLU A 926 9.83 19.48 23.15
C GLU A 926 9.69 19.65 24.66
N ASN A 927 8.54 20.16 25.12
CA ASN A 927 8.28 20.36 26.55
C ASN A 927 8.32 19.07 27.38
N PHE A 928 8.13 17.90 26.78
CA PHE A 928 8.24 16.60 27.47
C PHE A 928 9.28 15.65 26.85
N GLU A 929 9.75 15.88 25.63
CA GLU A 929 10.81 15.06 25.01
C GLU A 929 12.24 15.52 25.37
N GLU A 930 12.42 16.74 25.89
CA GLU A 930 13.72 17.24 26.36
C GLU A 930 14.19 16.51 27.63
N VAL A 931 15.43 16.03 27.61
CA VAL A 931 16.08 15.42 28.78
C VAL A 931 16.88 16.46 29.55
N HIS A 932 16.47 16.73 30.78
CA HIS A 932 17.12 17.71 31.66
C HIS A 932 18.29 17.09 32.43
N PRO A 933 19.29 17.88 32.85
CA PRO A 933 20.35 17.40 33.73
C PRO A 933 19.86 16.81 35.06
N ALA A 934 18.70 17.28 35.55
CA ALA A 934 18.07 16.74 36.75
C ALA A 934 17.55 15.32 36.55
N ASP A 935 17.05 14.99 35.35
CA ASP A 935 16.54 13.65 35.01
C ASP A 935 17.67 12.63 35.03
N VAL A 936 18.82 12.98 34.44
CA VAL A 936 20.03 12.15 34.48
C VAL A 936 20.54 11.97 35.91
N ARG A 937 20.47 13.01 36.76
CA ARG A 937 20.85 12.90 38.19
C ARG A 937 19.87 12.01 38.97
N ALA A 938 18.57 12.11 38.71
CA ALA A 938 17.52 11.30 39.29
C ALA A 938 17.73 9.82 38.97
N PHE A 939 17.93 9.50 37.69
CA PHE A 939 18.25 8.15 37.22
C PHE A 939 19.49 7.58 37.93
N ASN A 940 20.59 8.34 37.92
CA ASN A 940 21.84 7.89 38.54
C ASN A 940 21.74 7.78 40.08
N ALA A 941 20.88 8.54 40.74
CA ALA A 941 20.67 8.45 42.19
C ALA A 941 20.05 7.11 42.58
N MET A 942 19.04 6.64 41.84
CA MET A 942 18.42 5.34 42.07
C MET A 942 19.44 4.19 41.87
N LEU A 943 20.26 4.25 40.81
CA LEU A 943 21.33 3.27 40.58
C LEU A 943 22.40 3.24 41.67
N ARG A 944 22.71 4.40 42.28
CA ARG A 944 23.69 4.48 43.38
C ARG A 944 23.17 3.89 44.68
N GLU A 945 21.89 4.13 45.01
CA GLU A 945 21.28 3.56 46.22
C GLU A 945 21.03 2.05 46.07
N THR A 946 20.68 1.57 44.87
CA THR A 946 20.35 0.16 44.61
C THR A 946 21.24 -0.45 43.51
N PRO A 947 22.56 -0.61 43.73
CA PRO A 947 23.51 -0.97 42.66
C PRO A 947 23.48 -2.44 42.21
N HIS A 948 22.92 -3.33 43.04
CA HIS A 948 22.97 -4.79 42.87
C HIS A 948 21.59 -5.45 42.72
N ASN A 949 20.51 -4.72 43.01
CA ASN A 949 19.15 -5.26 43.04
C ASN A 949 18.26 -4.55 42.02
N VAL A 950 17.04 -5.06 41.86
CA VAL A 950 16.01 -4.46 41.00
C VAL A 950 15.51 -3.13 41.58
N ILE A 951 15.28 -2.16 40.70
CA ILE A 951 14.75 -0.83 40.95
C ILE A 951 13.35 -0.82 40.33
N ASN A 952 12.31 -0.69 41.14
CA ASN A 952 10.96 -0.48 40.65
C ASN A 952 10.69 1.02 40.54
N VAL A 953 10.52 1.53 39.32
CA VAL A 953 10.25 2.95 39.07
C VAL A 953 8.75 3.18 39.01
N VAL A 954 8.27 4.06 39.87
CA VAL A 954 6.87 4.50 39.94
C VAL A 954 6.76 5.93 39.42
N TRP A 955 5.85 6.21 38.50
CA TRP A 955 5.59 7.58 38.01
C TRP A 955 4.11 7.77 37.69
N LEU A 956 3.71 9.02 37.44
CA LEU A 956 2.36 9.33 37.01
C LEU A 956 2.18 9.20 35.51
N ALA A 957 1.25 8.34 35.08
CA ALA A 957 0.74 8.22 33.71
C ALA A 957 -0.61 7.48 33.72
N ASP A 958 -1.38 7.54 32.62
CA ASP A 958 -2.57 6.69 32.48
C ASP A 958 -2.14 5.25 32.14
N PRO A 959 -2.46 4.23 32.96
CA PRO A 959 -2.05 2.85 32.70
C PRO A 959 -2.67 2.24 31.44
N GLU A 960 -3.71 2.86 30.88
CA GLU A 960 -4.39 2.43 29.65
C GLU A 960 -3.81 3.10 28.38
N ASP A 961 -2.87 4.04 28.50
CA ASP A 961 -2.23 4.72 27.37
C ASP A 961 -0.91 4.05 26.97
N ASP A 962 -0.87 3.51 25.74
CA ASP A 962 0.34 2.94 25.13
C ASP A 962 1.46 3.99 24.94
N ALA A 963 1.15 5.28 24.81
CA ALA A 963 2.13 6.35 24.56
C ALA A 963 2.85 6.85 25.83
N GLY A 964 2.21 6.73 27.00
CA GLY A 964 2.76 7.11 28.31
C GLY A 964 3.36 5.95 29.10
N TYR A 965 3.58 4.81 28.44
CA TYR A 965 3.97 3.54 29.07
C TYR A 965 5.32 3.57 29.80
N PHE A 966 6.14 4.59 29.58
CA PHE A 966 7.44 4.74 30.23
C PHE A 966 7.65 6.17 30.76
N PRO A 967 8.47 6.34 31.82
CA PRO A 967 8.70 7.66 32.39
C PRO A 967 9.51 8.55 31.45
N MET A 968 9.16 9.84 31.38
CA MET A 968 9.88 10.87 30.60
C MET A 968 11.22 11.25 31.26
N MET A 969 12.18 10.32 31.22
CA MET A 969 13.53 10.44 31.76
C MET A 969 14.47 9.43 31.07
N PRO A 970 15.82 9.52 31.18
CA PRO A 970 16.76 8.63 30.50
C PRO A 970 16.88 7.27 31.20
N TRP A 971 15.75 6.60 31.41
CA TRP A 971 15.67 5.30 32.05
C TRP A 971 16.33 4.22 31.19
N GLY A 972 16.83 3.17 31.84
CA GLY A 972 17.48 2.05 31.16
C GLY A 972 18.76 2.41 30.40
N ALA A 973 19.30 3.63 30.57
CA ALA A 973 20.50 4.08 29.84
C ALA A 973 21.74 3.20 30.06
N THR A 974 21.81 2.55 31.22
CA THR A 974 22.84 1.58 31.63
C THR A 974 22.21 0.60 32.60
N LYS A 975 22.70 -0.64 32.67
CA LYS A 975 22.17 -1.66 33.60
C LYS A 975 20.65 -1.83 33.48
N MET A 976 20.14 -1.85 32.25
CA MET A 976 18.70 -1.88 31.97
C MET A 976 17.99 -3.07 32.63
N GLU A 977 18.69 -4.19 32.84
CA GLU A 977 18.18 -5.38 33.52
C GLU A 977 17.80 -5.15 35.00
N HIS A 978 18.23 -4.04 35.59
CA HIS A 978 17.88 -3.68 36.96
C HIS A 978 16.55 -2.97 37.08
N PHE A 979 15.90 -2.53 36.00
CA PHE A 979 14.73 -1.68 36.11
C PHE A 979 13.44 -2.42 35.81
N ASP A 980 12.47 -2.25 36.70
CA ASP A 980 11.07 -2.61 36.55
C ASP A 980 10.20 -1.34 36.68
N TYR A 981 8.98 -1.38 36.17
CA TYR A 981 8.16 -0.19 35.95
C TYR A 981 6.72 -0.40 36.38
N SER A 982 6.16 0.62 37.04
CA SER A 982 4.74 0.69 37.36
C SER A 982 4.22 2.12 37.25
N ALA A 983 3.31 2.37 36.31
CA ALA A 983 2.60 3.64 36.20
C ALA A 983 1.45 3.70 37.23
N VAL A 984 1.22 4.88 37.79
CA VAL A 984 0.08 5.18 38.68
C VAL A 984 -0.74 6.30 38.05
N ARG A 985 -2.06 6.14 38.00
CA ARG A 985 -2.95 7.19 37.47
C ARG A 985 -2.91 8.39 38.39
N ALA A 986 -2.81 9.59 37.82
CA ALA A 986 -2.82 10.83 38.59
C ALA A 986 -4.16 11.00 39.33
N PRO A 987 -4.18 11.09 40.68
CA PRO A 987 -5.41 11.30 41.42
C PRO A 987 -5.99 12.70 41.15
N ALA A 988 -7.31 12.87 41.30
CA ALA A 988 -7.95 14.19 41.13
C ALA A 988 -7.42 15.23 42.13
N ASP A 989 -7.12 14.81 43.36
CA ASP A 989 -6.44 15.61 44.37
C ASP A 989 -4.93 15.25 44.41
N PRO A 990 -4.01 16.15 44.04
CA PRO A 990 -2.57 15.89 44.03
C PRO A 990 -1.97 15.68 45.42
N SER A 991 -2.70 16.02 46.49
CA SER A 991 -2.25 15.73 47.86
C SER A 991 -2.55 14.31 48.31
N ASN A 992 -3.40 13.59 47.58
CA ASN A 992 -3.69 12.19 47.83
C ASN A 992 -2.56 11.31 47.28
N LEU A 993 -1.66 10.86 48.16
CA LEU A 993 -0.53 10.01 47.80
C LEU A 993 -0.81 8.51 47.93
N THR A 994 -2.07 8.11 48.17
CA THR A 994 -2.43 6.72 48.52
C THR A 994 -1.97 5.73 47.47
N ASP A 995 -2.27 5.97 46.20
CA ASP A 995 -1.93 5.04 45.11
C ASP A 995 -0.42 5.01 44.83
N ILE A 996 0.27 6.15 45.00
CA ILE A 996 1.74 6.23 44.88
C ILE A 996 2.39 5.39 45.98
N VAL A 997 1.96 5.58 47.24
CA VAL A 997 2.48 4.83 48.39
C VAL A 997 2.15 3.35 48.24
N GLN A 998 0.95 3.01 47.79
CA GLN A 998 0.55 1.61 47.58
C GLN A 998 1.42 0.96 46.51
N ALA A 999 1.67 1.62 45.37
CA ALA A 999 2.57 1.09 44.34
C ALA A 999 4.02 0.89 44.85
N LEU A 1000 4.50 1.75 45.76
CA LEU A 1000 5.80 1.57 46.41
C LEU A 1000 5.82 0.44 47.46
N LEU A 1001 4.68 0.12 48.08
CA LEU A 1001 4.53 -0.99 49.02
C LEU A 1001 4.39 -2.34 48.29
N ASP A 1002 3.70 -2.34 47.15
CA ASP A 1002 3.40 -3.56 46.38
C ASP A 1002 4.65 -4.20 45.77
N ARG A 1003 5.70 -3.41 45.49
CA ARG A 1003 6.96 -3.89 44.90
C ARG A 1003 8.18 -3.40 45.69
N PRO A 1004 9.05 -4.31 46.21
CA PRO A 1004 10.27 -3.92 46.92
C PRO A 1004 11.24 -3.17 46.00
N GLY A 1005 12.04 -2.26 46.57
CA GLY A 1005 12.98 -1.43 45.78
C GLY A 1005 12.30 -0.32 44.97
N GLY A 1006 11.10 0.10 45.41
CA GLY A 1006 10.30 1.15 44.77
C GLY A 1006 10.86 2.57 44.96
N TYR A 1007 10.94 3.32 43.86
CA TYR A 1007 11.21 4.75 43.83
C TYR A 1007 10.12 5.47 43.06
N PHE A 1008 9.48 6.47 43.68
CA PHE A 1008 8.60 7.37 42.97
C PHE A 1008 9.42 8.50 42.34
N VAL A 1009 9.23 8.71 41.03
CA VAL A 1009 9.94 9.72 40.25
C VAL A 1009 8.93 10.65 39.58
N THR A 1010 9.21 11.96 39.67
CA THR A 1010 8.51 12.99 38.89
C THR A 1010 9.55 13.94 38.31
N THR A 1011 9.43 14.23 37.01
CA THR A 1011 10.31 15.15 36.26
C THR A 1011 9.45 16.24 35.61
N SER A 1012 10.04 17.38 35.29
CA SER A 1012 9.37 18.47 34.56
C SER A 1012 8.79 17.97 33.24
N GLY A 1013 9.52 17.10 32.52
CA GLY A 1013 9.04 16.44 31.31
C GLY A 1013 7.83 15.53 31.55
N ASN A 1014 7.84 14.73 32.63
CA ASN A 1014 6.69 13.88 32.97
C ASN A 1014 5.47 14.72 33.39
N GLU A 1015 5.70 15.82 34.11
CA GLU A 1015 4.65 16.75 34.53
C GLU A 1015 4.04 17.48 33.32
N ALA A 1016 4.86 17.93 32.37
CA ALA A 1016 4.42 18.50 31.10
C ALA A 1016 3.64 17.48 30.25
N TYR A 1017 4.10 16.22 30.18
CA TYR A 1017 3.39 15.15 29.49
C TYR A 1017 1.97 14.98 30.04
N ASN A 1018 1.84 14.91 31.37
CA ASN A 1018 0.55 14.75 32.02
C ASN A 1018 -0.36 15.99 31.86
N HIS A 1019 0.22 17.20 31.87
CA HIS A 1019 -0.53 18.43 31.59
C HIS A 1019 -1.09 18.43 30.16
N PHE A 1020 -0.26 18.18 29.14
CA PHE A 1020 -0.67 18.34 27.74
C PHE A 1020 -1.46 17.15 27.18
N ASN A 1021 -1.21 15.93 27.66
CA ASN A 1021 -1.91 14.73 27.17
C ASN A 1021 -3.17 14.42 27.99
N TYR A 1022 -3.13 14.59 29.32
CA TYR A 1022 -4.26 14.24 30.20
C TYR A 1022 -5.01 15.45 30.78
N GLY A 1023 -4.57 16.67 30.48
CA GLY A 1023 -5.28 17.89 30.90
C GLY A 1023 -5.14 18.22 32.38
N LEU A 1024 -4.12 17.71 33.08
CA LEU A 1024 -3.87 18.08 34.48
C LEU A 1024 -3.55 19.58 34.60
N PRO A 1025 -3.96 20.29 35.67
CA PRO A 1025 -3.59 21.70 35.86
C PRO A 1025 -2.07 21.90 35.98
N LEU A 1026 -1.54 23.03 35.50
CA LEU A 1026 -0.10 23.36 35.66
C LEU A 1026 0.36 23.35 37.13
N SER A 1027 -0.50 23.76 38.06
CA SER A 1027 -0.21 23.75 39.50
C SER A 1027 -0.30 22.36 40.14
N TYR A 1028 -0.65 21.32 39.39
CA TYR A 1028 -0.79 19.97 39.90
C TYR A 1028 0.54 19.44 40.46
N ALA A 1029 1.61 19.58 39.68
CA ALA A 1029 2.96 19.15 40.03
C ALA A 1029 3.46 19.81 41.32
N ASP A 1030 3.33 21.13 41.43
CA ASP A 1030 3.78 21.89 42.60
C ASP A 1030 3.08 21.41 43.88
N ARG A 1031 1.75 21.25 43.84
CA ARG A 1031 0.96 20.78 44.98
C ARG A 1031 1.34 19.35 45.36
N MET A 1032 1.53 18.48 44.37
CA MET A 1032 1.97 17.10 44.58
C MET A 1032 3.35 17.05 45.23
N ARG A 1033 4.32 17.85 44.74
CA ARG A 1033 5.67 17.92 45.30
C ARG A 1033 5.67 18.41 46.75
N VAL A 1034 4.80 19.37 47.10
CA VAL A 1034 4.61 19.81 48.50
C VAL A 1034 4.04 18.67 49.36
N ALA A 1035 3.07 17.90 48.86
CA ALA A 1035 2.53 16.74 49.56
C ALA A 1035 3.57 15.62 49.74
N LEU A 1036 4.37 15.33 48.70
CA LEU A 1036 5.46 14.34 48.76
C LEU A 1036 6.50 14.74 49.81
N ALA A 1037 6.88 16.03 49.85
CA ALA A 1037 7.85 16.55 50.82
C ALA A 1037 7.34 16.53 52.26
N SER A 1038 6.02 16.73 52.47
CA SER A 1038 5.40 16.71 53.80
C SER A 1038 4.96 15.32 54.29
N SER A 1039 5.01 14.30 53.43
CA SER A 1039 4.59 12.95 53.77
C SER A 1039 5.46 12.31 54.86
N PRO A 1040 4.86 11.77 55.94
CA PRO A 1040 5.61 11.06 56.97
C PRO A 1040 6.08 9.67 56.51
N GLN A 1041 5.55 9.16 55.40
CA GLN A 1041 5.88 7.81 54.90
C GLN A 1041 7.03 7.82 53.89
N LEU A 1042 7.32 8.97 53.27
CA LEU A 1042 8.31 9.11 52.20
C LEU A 1042 9.56 9.86 52.69
N ARG A 1043 10.73 9.47 52.15
CA ARG A 1043 11.99 10.19 52.27
C ARG A 1043 12.45 10.69 50.90
N PRO A 1044 13.03 11.89 50.81
CA PRO A 1044 13.68 12.34 49.60
C PRO A 1044 14.96 11.54 49.34
N VAL A 1045 15.19 11.15 48.09
CA VAL A 1045 16.44 10.55 47.61
C VAL A 1045 17.27 11.61 46.88
N THR A 1046 16.62 12.31 45.94
CA THR A 1046 17.15 13.51 45.31
C THR A 1046 15.99 14.43 44.98
N VAL A 1047 16.13 15.73 45.25
CA VAL A 1047 15.10 16.73 44.96
C VAL A 1047 15.78 17.94 44.35
N SER A 1048 15.22 18.39 43.24
CA SER A 1048 15.63 19.60 42.52
C SER A 1048 14.40 20.26 41.90
N GLU A 1049 14.60 21.42 41.29
CA GLU A 1049 13.52 22.16 40.62
C GLU A 1049 12.92 21.36 39.45
N ASP A 1050 13.73 20.62 38.68
CA ASP A 1050 13.23 19.91 37.48
C ASP A 1050 12.92 18.43 37.72
N ALA A 1051 13.47 17.80 38.78
CA ALA A 1051 13.20 16.40 39.08
C ALA A 1051 13.24 16.09 40.58
N ALA A 1052 12.37 15.19 41.02
CA ALA A 1052 12.32 14.69 42.39
C ALA A 1052 12.12 13.17 42.44
N VAL A 1053 12.85 12.53 43.35
CA VAL A 1053 12.82 11.08 43.60
C VAL A 1053 12.58 10.85 45.09
N TYR A 1054 11.59 10.01 45.39
CA TYR A 1054 11.19 9.64 46.75
C TYR A 1054 11.18 8.13 46.92
N ALA A 1055 11.52 7.67 48.12
CA ALA A 1055 11.42 6.26 48.53
C ALA A 1055 10.68 6.16 49.87
N LEU A 1056 10.20 4.96 50.23
CA LEU A 1056 9.62 4.73 51.56
C LEU A 1056 10.66 4.92 52.67
N ARG A 1057 10.26 5.57 53.77
CA ARG A 1057 11.08 5.64 55.00
C ARG A 1057 11.23 4.28 55.67
N GLN A 1058 10.15 3.51 55.68
CA GLN A 1058 10.09 2.15 56.21
C GLN A 1058 9.68 1.22 55.06
N PRO A 1059 10.63 0.75 54.24
CA PRO A 1059 10.33 -0.18 53.16
C PRO A 1059 9.83 -1.52 53.73
N PRO A 1060 8.95 -2.24 53.01
CA PRO A 1060 8.45 -3.54 53.43
C PRO A 1060 9.61 -4.56 53.62
N PRO A 1061 9.52 -5.48 54.59
CA PRO A 1061 10.56 -6.47 54.86
C PRO A 1061 10.71 -7.45 53.68
N GLY A 1062 11.83 -7.33 52.97
CA GLY A 1062 12.20 -8.16 51.82
C GLY A 1062 13.21 -7.40 50.96
N ALA A 1063 14.43 -7.91 50.82
CA ALA A 1063 15.41 -7.28 49.94
C ALA A 1063 14.88 -7.32 48.50
N SER A 1064 14.95 -6.20 47.78
CA SER A 1064 14.72 -6.22 46.34
C SER A 1064 15.60 -7.32 45.72
N PRO A 1065 15.05 -8.21 44.88
CA PRO A 1065 15.82 -9.32 44.35
C PRO A 1065 16.95 -8.82 43.44
N PRO A 1066 18.03 -9.59 43.26
CA PRO A 1066 18.97 -9.33 42.18
C PRO A 1066 18.24 -9.44 40.83
N PRO A 1067 18.69 -8.71 39.79
CA PRO A 1067 18.10 -8.81 38.46
C PRO A 1067 18.15 -10.26 37.95
N ALA A 1068 17.11 -10.66 37.23
CA ALA A 1068 17.03 -12.00 36.66
C ALA A 1068 18.26 -12.25 35.77
N ARG A 1069 18.87 -13.44 35.89
CA ARG A 1069 19.93 -13.85 34.97
C ARG A 1069 19.30 -14.10 33.61
N ALA A 1070 19.93 -13.56 32.56
CA ALA A 1070 19.49 -13.78 31.20
C ALA A 1070 19.32 -15.27 30.93
N PRO A 1071 18.21 -15.72 30.32
CA PRO A 1071 18.13 -17.06 29.78
C PRO A 1071 19.26 -17.23 28.77
N HIS A 1072 20.28 -18.04 29.12
CA HIS A 1072 21.40 -18.27 28.22
C HIS A 1072 20.91 -18.90 26.92
N PHE A 1073 21.00 -18.16 25.81
CA PHE A 1073 20.93 -18.75 24.49
C PHE A 1073 22.19 -19.60 24.25
N GLY A 1074 22.11 -20.88 24.60
CA GLY A 1074 23.22 -21.80 24.47
C GLY A 1074 23.46 -22.18 23.00
N VAL A 1075 24.65 -21.88 22.48
CA VAL A 1075 25.14 -22.35 21.16
C VAL A 1075 25.11 -23.90 21.05
N ARG A 1076 24.96 -24.62 22.17
CA ARG A 1076 24.89 -26.10 22.23
C ARG A 1076 23.49 -26.68 21.95
N HIS A 1077 22.44 -25.86 21.87
CA HIS A 1077 21.11 -26.26 21.39
C HIS A 1077 20.68 -25.25 20.32
N THR A 1078 20.99 -25.55 19.06
CA THR A 1078 20.54 -24.69 17.96
C THR A 1078 19.02 -24.58 17.97
N THR A 1079 18.48 -23.38 17.78
CA THR A 1079 17.04 -23.21 17.54
C THR A 1079 16.60 -23.86 16.23
N TRP A 1080 17.52 -24.29 15.38
CA TRP A 1080 17.24 -24.85 14.06
C TRP A 1080 17.11 -26.37 14.10
N THR A 1081 16.16 -26.92 13.36
CA THR A 1081 16.11 -28.36 13.12
C THR A 1081 17.31 -28.79 12.26
N PRO A 1082 17.81 -30.04 12.36
CA PRO A 1082 18.89 -30.52 11.50
C PRO A 1082 18.61 -30.34 10.00
N ILE A 1083 17.35 -30.52 9.60
CA ILE A 1083 16.88 -30.26 8.24
C ILE A 1083 16.98 -28.77 7.91
N GLY A 1084 16.53 -27.88 8.80
CA GLY A 1084 16.64 -26.43 8.64
C GLY A 1084 18.10 -25.94 8.52
N LEU A 1085 19.01 -26.49 9.32
CA LEU A 1085 20.45 -26.19 9.29
C LEU A 1085 21.11 -26.51 7.94
N CYS A 1086 20.64 -27.55 7.25
CA CYS A 1086 21.14 -27.90 5.92
C CYS A 1086 20.37 -27.18 4.81
N ALA A 1087 19.03 -27.13 4.91
CA ALA A 1087 18.17 -26.66 3.84
C ALA A 1087 18.29 -25.14 3.59
N LEU A 1088 18.36 -24.32 4.64
CA LEU A 1088 18.40 -22.87 4.45
C LEU A 1088 19.72 -22.39 3.82
N PRO A 1089 20.92 -22.73 4.35
CA PRO A 1089 22.17 -22.28 3.74
C PRO A 1089 22.28 -22.74 2.29
N LEU A 1090 21.88 -23.99 2.01
CA LEU A 1090 21.83 -24.52 0.65
C LEU A 1090 20.86 -23.73 -0.24
N LEU A 1091 19.66 -23.40 0.26
CA LEU A 1091 18.68 -22.60 -0.47
C LEU A 1091 19.21 -21.19 -0.77
N ILE A 1092 19.82 -20.51 0.21
CA ILE A 1092 20.42 -19.19 0.02
C ILE A 1092 21.52 -19.26 -1.03
N VAL A 1093 22.44 -20.23 -0.94
CA VAL A 1093 23.52 -20.44 -1.92
C VAL A 1093 22.96 -20.66 -3.33
N ILE A 1094 21.94 -21.52 -3.48
CA ILE A 1094 21.31 -21.80 -4.79
C ILE A 1094 20.60 -20.56 -5.34
N LEU A 1095 19.88 -19.81 -4.52
CA LEU A 1095 19.19 -18.59 -4.94
C LEU A 1095 20.17 -17.47 -5.34
N VAL A 1096 21.28 -17.32 -4.60
CA VAL A 1096 22.37 -16.39 -4.96
C VAL A 1096 23.04 -16.85 -6.26
N ALA A 1097 23.43 -18.12 -6.37
CA ALA A 1097 24.03 -18.68 -7.58
C ALA A 1097 23.13 -18.50 -8.80
N ARG A 1098 21.81 -18.65 -8.62
CA ARG A 1098 20.82 -18.40 -9.66
C ARG A 1098 20.79 -16.95 -10.13
N GLU A 1099 20.89 -15.98 -9.22
CA GLU A 1099 20.94 -14.56 -9.60
C GLU A 1099 22.31 -14.17 -10.18
N VAL A 1100 23.42 -14.74 -9.71
CA VAL A 1100 24.74 -14.60 -10.36
C VAL A 1100 24.71 -15.15 -11.78
N LEU A 1101 24.16 -16.34 -11.99
CA LEU A 1101 24.00 -16.93 -13.32
C LEU A 1101 23.11 -16.06 -14.19
N ARG A 1102 22.02 -15.49 -13.65
CA ARG A 1102 21.14 -14.55 -14.37
C ARG A 1102 21.89 -13.30 -14.85
N ILE A 1103 22.87 -12.80 -14.09
CA ILE A 1103 23.70 -11.66 -14.50
C ILE A 1103 24.64 -12.05 -15.65
N ARG A 1104 25.15 -13.29 -15.66
CA ARG A 1104 26.11 -13.80 -16.65
C ARG A 1104 25.50 -14.23 -17.98
N ILE A 1105 24.30 -14.81 -17.96
CA ILE A 1105 23.68 -15.41 -19.16
C ILE A 1105 22.99 -14.38 -20.05
N ARG A 1106 22.91 -14.71 -21.34
CA ARG A 1106 22.19 -13.89 -22.32
C ARG A 1106 20.66 -14.07 -22.15
N PRO A 1107 19.83 -13.07 -22.51
CA PRO A 1107 18.37 -13.14 -22.34
C PRO A 1107 17.66 -14.33 -23.02
N ASN A 1108 18.29 -14.95 -24.03
CA ASN A 1108 17.80 -16.14 -24.74
C ASN A 1108 18.23 -17.47 -24.09
N GLU A 1109 19.13 -17.45 -23.12
CA GLU A 1109 19.68 -18.65 -22.46
C GLU A 1109 19.00 -18.94 -21.10
N THR A 1110 17.80 -18.40 -20.88
CA THR A 1110 17.10 -18.53 -19.59
C THR A 1110 16.81 -19.98 -19.18
N TRP A 1111 16.85 -20.93 -20.13
CA TRP A 1111 16.74 -22.36 -19.86
C TRP A 1111 17.84 -22.86 -18.89
N ARG A 1112 19.03 -22.24 -18.90
CA ARG A 1112 20.13 -22.58 -17.96
C ARG A 1112 19.79 -22.30 -16.50
N LEU A 1113 18.75 -21.51 -16.23
CA LEU A 1113 18.25 -21.27 -14.86
C LEU A 1113 17.30 -22.36 -14.38
N GLN A 1114 16.81 -23.26 -15.25
CA GLN A 1114 15.79 -24.26 -14.90
C GLN A 1114 16.25 -25.22 -13.79
N PRO A 1115 17.45 -25.82 -13.81
CA PRO A 1115 17.89 -26.73 -12.76
C PRO A 1115 17.88 -26.05 -11.38
N LEU A 1116 18.48 -24.86 -11.29
CA LEU A 1116 18.50 -24.07 -10.05
C LEU A 1116 17.09 -23.65 -9.62
N THR A 1117 16.19 -23.39 -10.57
CA THR A 1117 14.79 -23.04 -10.26
C THR A 1117 14.03 -24.22 -9.66
N VAL A 1118 14.18 -25.42 -10.21
CA VAL A 1118 13.56 -26.65 -9.69
C VAL A 1118 14.08 -26.95 -8.28
N TRP A 1119 15.40 -26.97 -8.09
CA TRP A 1119 16.02 -27.21 -6.78
C TRP A 1119 15.64 -26.14 -5.75
N SER A 1120 15.65 -24.86 -6.13
CA SER A 1120 15.21 -23.80 -5.24
C SER A 1120 13.71 -23.93 -4.89
N GLY A 1121 12.86 -24.36 -5.82
CA GLY A 1121 11.45 -24.57 -5.57
C GLY A 1121 11.21 -25.69 -4.56
N PHE A 1122 11.91 -26.82 -4.73
CA PHE A 1122 11.89 -27.92 -3.77
C PHE A 1122 12.34 -27.47 -2.37
N LEU A 1123 13.49 -26.80 -2.26
CA LEU A 1123 14.02 -26.34 -0.98
C LEU A 1123 13.16 -25.25 -0.31
N VAL A 1124 12.51 -24.38 -1.09
CA VAL A 1124 11.51 -23.43 -0.56
C VAL A 1124 10.33 -24.16 0.05
N ILE A 1125 9.84 -25.23 -0.58
CA ILE A 1125 8.75 -26.05 -0.03
C ILE A 1125 9.21 -26.74 1.26
N VAL A 1126 10.40 -27.34 1.28
CA VAL A 1126 10.97 -27.97 2.49
C VAL A 1126 11.07 -26.96 3.62
N LEU A 1127 11.62 -25.77 3.36
CA LEU A 1127 11.72 -24.72 4.36
C LEU A 1127 10.34 -24.24 4.84
N ALA A 1128 9.37 -24.09 3.93
CA ALA A 1128 8.01 -23.70 4.28
C ALA A 1128 7.33 -24.73 5.19
N VAL A 1129 7.53 -26.03 4.93
CA VAL A 1129 7.03 -27.11 5.81
C VAL A 1129 7.66 -27.01 7.20
N VAL A 1130 8.99 -26.84 7.28
CA VAL A 1130 9.70 -26.67 8.56
C VAL A 1130 9.20 -25.45 9.32
N ILE A 1131 8.97 -24.33 8.64
CA ILE A 1131 8.44 -23.11 9.24
C ILE A 1131 7.01 -23.36 9.76
N VAL A 1132 6.12 -23.95 8.96
CA VAL A 1132 4.73 -24.23 9.36
C VAL A 1132 4.69 -25.20 10.53
N GLU A 1133 5.42 -26.31 10.48
CA GLU A 1133 5.56 -27.26 11.59
C GLU A 1133 5.98 -26.53 12.87
N ARG A 1134 6.99 -25.67 12.78
CA ARG A 1134 7.48 -24.92 13.93
C ARG A 1134 6.44 -23.96 14.50
N PHE A 1135 5.70 -23.25 13.65
CA PHE A 1135 4.60 -22.38 14.09
C PHE A 1135 3.47 -23.18 14.77
N LEU A 1136 3.22 -24.42 14.35
CA LEU A 1136 2.23 -25.30 14.96
C LEU A 1136 2.72 -25.95 16.26
N VAL A 1137 4.03 -26.12 16.45
CA VAL A 1137 4.62 -26.75 17.64
C VAL A 1137 4.89 -25.72 18.75
N LEU A 1138 5.25 -24.48 18.39
CA LEU A 1138 5.65 -23.44 19.34
C LEU A 1138 4.59 -22.36 19.59
N GLY A 1139 3.59 -22.23 18.71
CA GLY A 1139 2.45 -21.31 18.86
C GLY A 1139 1.19 -22.06 19.22
#